data_AF-A0A6P6DLV7-F1
#
_entry.id   AF-A0A6P6DLV7-F1
#
_cell.length_a   1.000
_cell.length_b   1.000
_cell.length_c   1.000
_cell.angle_alpha   90.00
_cell.angle_beta   90.00
_cell.angle_gamma   90.00
#
_symmetry.space_group_name_H-M   'P 1'
#
loop_
_entity.id
_entity.type
_entity.pdbx_description
1 polymer ?
#
loop_
_entity_poly.entity_id
_entity_poly.type
_entity_poly.pdbx_seq_one_letter_code
_entity_poly.pdbx_strand_id
1 'polypeptide(L)'
;MEASSPSDDTARAMLSDFVQLLVLKAFQDNSDLGRTAEPGKMPQVALDVLQNMLSFVLDSLAAGLQEESPAHKVVRHWVDAFSTRVCHAMAPDPLKKFFRHTLVQTLTHSPVLTVSDAVQMQREWSFARTHPLLTSLYRRLFVLLSPEEAVSCLQDVLAEQEVNWQRVLSCVSVLVICFPEAQQLLRDWVAQLLAAAFESFHLDSMVTAFLIVRQAALEGPAVFPSYVEWFKASFGSASGYHSCSKKSVVFLFKFLSDLVPWEAPRYLQVHILHPPLVPSKYRCLLGDYVSLARTRLADLKVSPENMGLYEDVSLAGDAEEPRSQAAQDVEKAISMFEHTGKIPVPVLEASIFRRSYYVSHFLPALLMPRVLPEVPDARAAFIESLRRADKIPPAVYAAYCQACAAAGEEKPECADPGTGTEPCCGEEALEPLRAALGQLRALMANPMQYDALSAQMGAVAEKLDAVLGRRKDEVCSEETIQLSSLAPDVSWQYQVVDLLLTAFCQDLTAACSFVPPERQGPWATLFVRTLCARALLPAVLARLCQLLRHQGPSLSASHVLGLAALAVHLGEARATLPEVDPGPATATRSLPVPEFLDGLLSCHAGESALFCLKFCTAAIAYSWCRFSPQPHRALRSCLSPGLIKKFQFAVLRLVSKAREPHPVESKASPPWRPFCLPSTDWRSAALALWRQSSFRELLEEPELQLTYRDWLQLEVEISPGADPLSDTERHDFQQWAIHEHFLPAPLASGGCGGDLEVASTVLIDVLMDFYQSPRSCDHTESPTWPHGGHKGNVDLFCRLQEMAADLNLSCPVSQGHFVFRVFHRRLKALAGGRAAATSLWRQQEVLMCKRLLLRLPASVLFWREEAEESAAPSCEEFFHLVNSELRNFCTHRGALSLTHDITVHFFRGLLNTCSRSLDPSQTANLTLAQCQTRCPLLVTSALSWWSSLESVLCGRWQKSGQVTLPQELQRLREAQQFAHSFLSPDSTSPAPSPAWVSAAALYFAVQRVRKDDVRRVLKQLDYEKEELLGPFFFFSLLGLLSSHLTPSATADSLTAMEVCAGVLVCLERRKLPWLGLFQLTKADARLGHLLRMAPDQHTRLLPFAFYRLLPHFAEAASVRDEGFLHVAVDMYLRLVQLFVGGETTSVSPLTDRSLQLQGQPWPQGSPVELLREARLFLLQLIPQCPGQCFSGMAELLAGRADCDPEVTSALLHRQQAVTDEDLYQEPHLF
;
A
#
# COMPACT_ATOMS: atom_id res chain seq x y z
N MET A 1 21.82 -14.68 -27.58
CA MET A 1 21.55 -15.09 -28.98
C MET A 1 22.87 -15.49 -29.60
N GLU A 2 23.19 -16.78 -29.58
CA GLU A 2 24.27 -17.34 -30.41
C GLU A 2 23.67 -17.72 -31.76
N ALA A 3 24.33 -17.35 -32.85
CA ALA A 3 23.86 -17.63 -34.20
C ALA A 3 23.99 -19.12 -34.52
N SER A 4 22.88 -19.80 -34.78
CA SER A 4 22.85 -21.19 -35.25
C SER A 4 23.49 -21.30 -36.63
N SER A 5 24.31 -22.34 -36.84
CA SER A 5 24.86 -22.66 -38.15
C SER A 5 23.76 -23.08 -39.13
N PRO A 6 23.84 -22.73 -40.43
CA PRO A 6 22.82 -23.07 -41.42
C PRO A 6 22.59 -24.59 -41.61
N SER A 7 23.56 -25.44 -41.20
CA SER A 7 23.42 -26.91 -41.19
C SER A 7 22.43 -27.43 -40.15
N ASP A 8 22.35 -26.76 -39.00
CA ASP A 8 21.53 -27.22 -37.87
C ASP A 8 20.05 -26.93 -38.15
N ASP A 9 19.77 -25.85 -38.88
CA ASP A 9 18.42 -25.50 -39.34
C ASP A 9 17.90 -26.51 -40.38
N THR A 10 18.77 -27.04 -41.24
CA THR A 10 18.39 -28.08 -42.23
C THR A 10 18.11 -29.43 -41.56
N ALA A 11 18.97 -29.83 -40.62
CA ALA A 11 18.79 -31.06 -39.85
C ALA A 11 17.50 -31.03 -38.99
N ARG A 12 17.18 -29.86 -38.42
CA ARG A 12 15.95 -29.65 -37.64
C ARG A 12 14.69 -29.75 -38.52
N ALA A 13 14.73 -29.20 -39.73
CA ALA A 13 13.63 -29.33 -40.70
C ALA A 13 13.42 -30.78 -41.14
N MET A 14 14.51 -31.51 -41.44
CA MET A 14 14.42 -32.94 -41.78
C MET A 14 13.84 -33.77 -40.63
N LEU A 15 14.31 -33.57 -39.39
CA LEU A 15 13.78 -34.29 -38.22
C LEU A 15 12.29 -34.03 -38.02
N SER A 16 11.86 -32.77 -38.17
CA SER A 16 10.46 -32.35 -38.14
C SER A 16 9.61 -33.10 -39.18
N ASP A 17 10.07 -33.15 -40.43
CA ASP A 17 9.35 -33.82 -41.53
C ASP A 17 9.26 -35.35 -41.30
N PHE A 18 10.32 -35.95 -40.75
CA PHE A 18 10.31 -37.38 -40.37
C PHE A 18 9.34 -37.67 -39.23
N VAL A 19 9.31 -36.85 -38.18
CA VAL A 19 8.35 -36.99 -37.07
C VAL A 19 6.92 -36.82 -37.58
N GLN A 20 6.68 -35.86 -38.47
CA GLN A 20 5.37 -35.65 -39.10
C GLN A 20 4.89 -36.90 -39.86
N LEU A 21 5.78 -37.51 -40.66
CA LEU A 21 5.48 -38.71 -41.43
C LEU A 21 5.20 -39.92 -40.52
N LEU A 22 5.96 -40.08 -39.43
CA LEU A 22 5.75 -41.14 -38.45
C LEU A 22 4.41 -40.98 -37.71
N VAL A 23 4.04 -39.76 -37.31
CA VAL A 23 2.77 -39.48 -36.62
C VAL A 23 1.57 -39.75 -37.54
N LEU A 24 1.62 -39.34 -38.81
CA LEU A 24 0.56 -39.66 -39.78
C LEU A 24 0.41 -41.16 -39.96
N LYS A 25 1.51 -41.90 -40.10
CA LYS A 25 1.44 -43.34 -40.29
C LYS A 25 1.02 -44.10 -39.05
N ALA A 26 1.29 -43.60 -37.85
CA ALA A 26 0.94 -44.25 -36.60
C ALA A 26 -0.49 -43.97 -36.11
N PHE A 27 -1.04 -42.76 -36.34
CA PHE A 27 -2.30 -42.31 -35.70
C PHE A 27 -3.44 -41.95 -36.67
N GLN A 28 -3.23 -42.04 -37.99
CA GLN A 28 -4.29 -41.82 -38.98
C GLN A 28 -5.19 -43.05 -39.12
N ASP A 29 -6.50 -42.87 -38.94
CA ASP A 29 -7.48 -43.94 -39.10
C ASP A 29 -7.59 -44.32 -40.59
N ASN A 30 -7.18 -45.54 -40.96
CA ASN A 30 -7.31 -46.05 -42.34
C ASN A 30 -8.77 -46.49 -42.61
N SER A 31 -9.71 -45.55 -42.69
CA SER A 31 -11.12 -45.87 -42.97
C SER A 31 -11.45 -45.99 -44.46
N ASP A 32 -10.60 -45.52 -45.38
CA ASP A 32 -11.00 -45.31 -46.78
C ASP A 32 -10.37 -46.25 -47.83
N LEU A 33 -9.64 -47.31 -47.44
CA LEU A 33 -9.15 -48.31 -48.39
C LEU A 33 -9.93 -49.63 -48.26
N GLY A 34 -11.07 -49.64 -48.94
CA GLY A 34 -11.81 -50.86 -49.25
C GLY A 34 -10.90 -51.87 -49.96
N ARG A 35 -10.78 -53.04 -49.34
CA ARG A 35 -10.33 -54.33 -49.88
C ARG A 35 -8.82 -54.46 -50.17
N THR A 36 -8.27 -55.51 -49.54
CA THR A 36 -7.03 -56.23 -49.85
C THR A 36 -5.72 -55.44 -49.68
N ALA A 37 -5.28 -55.29 -48.43
CA ALA A 37 -3.86 -55.24 -48.08
C ALA A 37 -3.70 -55.81 -46.66
N GLU A 38 -2.70 -56.64 -46.43
CA GLU A 38 -2.32 -57.11 -45.08
C GLU A 38 -2.20 -55.94 -44.10
N PRO A 39 -2.39 -56.13 -42.77
CA PRO A 39 -2.09 -55.08 -41.81
C PRO A 39 -0.60 -54.74 -41.95
N GLY A 40 -0.29 -53.70 -42.72
CA GLY A 40 1.08 -53.33 -42.99
C GLY A 40 1.75 -53.13 -41.65
N LYS A 41 2.93 -53.71 -41.42
CA LYS A 41 3.71 -53.55 -40.18
C LYS A 41 4.13 -52.09 -39.91
N MET A 42 3.83 -51.18 -40.84
CA MET A 42 4.24 -49.77 -40.88
C MET A 42 3.70 -48.85 -39.77
N PRO A 43 2.42 -48.89 -39.33
CA PRO A 43 1.92 -48.07 -38.22
C PRO A 43 2.52 -48.52 -36.90
N GLN A 44 2.66 -49.84 -36.68
CA GLN A 44 3.33 -50.39 -35.50
C GLN A 44 4.81 -50.02 -35.48
N VAL A 45 5.53 -50.16 -36.59
CA VAL A 45 6.94 -49.74 -36.70
C VAL A 45 7.08 -48.23 -36.48
N ALA A 46 6.16 -47.41 -36.99
CA ALA A 46 6.19 -45.97 -36.76
C ALA A 46 5.95 -45.60 -35.29
N LEU A 47 5.02 -46.28 -34.62
CA LEU A 47 4.77 -46.13 -33.18
C LEU A 47 5.97 -46.57 -32.35
N ASP A 48 6.55 -47.74 -32.66
CA ASP A 48 7.72 -48.29 -31.97
C ASP A 48 8.93 -47.36 -32.12
N VAL A 49 9.14 -46.77 -33.30
CA VAL A 49 10.22 -45.78 -33.52
C VAL A 49 9.97 -44.51 -32.70
N LEU A 50 8.74 -43.98 -32.67
CA LEU A 50 8.39 -42.81 -31.85
C LEU A 50 8.57 -43.08 -30.34
N GLN A 51 8.20 -44.27 -29.87
CA GLN A 51 8.39 -44.70 -28.48
C GLN A 51 9.87 -44.90 -28.13
N ASN A 52 10.67 -45.47 -29.02
CA ASN A 52 12.11 -45.62 -28.84
C ASN A 52 12.84 -44.27 -28.80
N MET A 53 12.39 -43.31 -29.61
CA MET A 53 12.92 -41.95 -29.55
C MET A 53 12.54 -41.22 -28.24
N LEU A 54 11.29 -41.38 -27.79
CA LEU A 54 10.83 -40.80 -26.54
C LEU A 54 11.57 -41.43 -25.35
N SER A 55 11.67 -42.76 -25.26
CA SER A 55 12.43 -43.44 -24.19
C SER A 55 13.90 -43.01 -24.15
N PHE A 56 14.57 -42.87 -25.29
CA PHE A 56 15.93 -42.32 -25.33
C PHE A 56 16.06 -40.92 -24.71
N VAL A 57 15.10 -40.02 -24.98
CA VAL A 57 15.06 -38.68 -24.40
C VAL A 57 14.84 -38.75 -22.88
N LEU A 58 13.95 -39.63 -22.47
CA LEU A 58 13.54 -39.80 -21.09
C LEU A 58 14.63 -40.47 -20.22
N ASP A 59 15.36 -41.44 -20.76
CA ASP A 59 16.53 -42.07 -20.13
C ASP A 59 17.70 -41.09 -20.04
N SER A 60 17.92 -40.30 -21.10
CA SER A 60 18.95 -39.27 -21.11
C SER A 60 18.70 -38.22 -20.02
N LEU A 61 17.45 -37.78 -19.85
CA LEU A 61 17.06 -36.85 -18.79
C LEU A 61 17.22 -37.45 -17.39
N ALA A 62 16.94 -38.74 -17.21
CA ALA A 62 17.10 -39.44 -15.93
C ALA A 62 18.58 -39.64 -15.54
N ALA A 63 19.49 -39.75 -16.52
CA ALA A 63 20.92 -39.94 -16.30
C ALA A 63 21.68 -38.65 -15.90
N GLY A 64 21.01 -37.48 -15.87
CA GLY A 64 21.62 -36.19 -15.51
C GLY A 64 22.47 -35.61 -16.64
N LEU A 65 21.82 -34.88 -17.57
CA LEU A 65 22.49 -34.27 -18.71
C LEU A 65 23.37 -33.08 -18.28
N GLN A 66 24.64 -33.11 -18.67
CA GLN A 66 25.49 -31.92 -18.63
C GLN A 66 25.12 -30.99 -19.79
N GLU A 67 24.96 -29.70 -19.48
CA GLU A 67 24.69 -28.66 -20.48
C GLU A 67 25.75 -28.72 -21.60
N GLU A 68 25.30 -28.59 -22.85
CA GLU A 68 26.09 -28.67 -24.10
C GLU A 68 26.65 -30.04 -24.52
N SER A 69 26.42 -31.11 -23.76
CA SER A 69 26.76 -32.48 -24.20
C SER A 69 26.08 -32.84 -25.55
N PRO A 70 26.67 -33.73 -26.37
CA PRO A 70 26.05 -34.16 -27.63
C PRO A 70 24.67 -34.79 -27.39
N ALA A 71 24.49 -35.52 -26.29
CA ALA A 71 23.19 -36.04 -25.87
C ALA A 71 22.19 -34.93 -25.55
N HIS A 72 22.59 -33.89 -24.79
CA HIS A 72 21.74 -32.72 -24.51
C HIS A 72 21.32 -31.97 -25.78
N LYS A 73 22.23 -31.83 -26.77
CA LYS A 73 21.90 -31.24 -28.07
C LYS A 73 20.87 -32.10 -28.82
N VAL A 74 21.04 -33.41 -28.88
CA VAL A 74 20.08 -34.32 -29.55
C VAL A 74 18.70 -34.26 -28.90
N VAL A 75 18.64 -34.31 -27.56
CA VAL A 75 17.38 -34.22 -26.80
C VAL A 75 16.69 -32.87 -27.04
N ARG A 76 17.44 -31.77 -27.03
CA ARG A 76 16.91 -30.43 -27.33
C ARG A 76 16.31 -30.37 -28.74
N HIS A 77 17.01 -30.87 -29.75
CA HIS A 77 16.52 -30.91 -31.13
C HIS A 77 15.25 -31.77 -31.28
N TRP A 78 15.15 -32.86 -30.52
CA TRP A 78 13.95 -33.71 -30.52
C TRP A 78 12.76 -33.02 -29.85
N VAL A 79 12.95 -32.41 -28.68
CA VAL A 79 11.90 -31.59 -28.04
C VAL A 79 11.51 -30.41 -28.94
N ASP A 80 12.49 -29.85 -29.67
CA ASP A 80 12.28 -28.81 -30.68
C ASP A 80 11.41 -29.27 -31.86
N ALA A 81 11.43 -30.56 -32.22
CA ALA A 81 10.57 -31.12 -33.26
C ALA A 81 9.07 -31.13 -32.89
N PHE A 82 8.71 -30.99 -31.61
CA PHE A 82 7.31 -30.79 -31.15
C PHE A 82 6.82 -29.33 -31.29
N SER A 83 7.54 -28.46 -32.00
CA SER A 83 7.18 -27.05 -32.15
C SER A 83 6.01 -26.84 -33.12
N THR A 84 5.32 -25.71 -32.95
CA THR A 84 4.07 -25.31 -33.64
C THR A 84 4.11 -25.36 -35.17
N ARG A 85 5.30 -25.31 -35.80
CA ARG A 85 5.44 -25.47 -37.26
C ARG A 85 5.00 -26.85 -37.77
N VAL A 86 5.16 -27.91 -36.98
CA VAL A 86 4.73 -29.29 -37.32
C VAL A 86 3.22 -29.47 -37.14
N CYS A 87 2.64 -28.71 -36.22
CA CYS A 87 1.24 -28.83 -35.83
C CYS A 87 0.26 -28.19 -36.84
N HIS A 88 0.71 -27.21 -37.64
CA HIS A 88 -0.14 -26.53 -38.62
C HIS A 88 -0.33 -27.28 -39.95
N ALA A 89 0.47 -28.33 -40.22
CA ALA A 89 0.46 -29.06 -41.49
C ALA A 89 -0.36 -30.38 -41.45
N MET A 90 -1.08 -30.65 -40.37
CA MET A 90 -1.73 -31.94 -40.06
C MET A 90 -3.18 -31.76 -39.61
N ALA A 91 -4.02 -32.78 -39.77
CA ALA A 91 -5.35 -32.80 -39.16
C ALA A 91 -5.25 -32.85 -37.61
N PRO A 92 -6.16 -32.17 -36.87
CA PRO A 92 -6.05 -32.04 -35.41
C PRO A 92 -6.25 -33.37 -34.66
N ASP A 93 -7.04 -34.30 -35.20
CA ASP A 93 -7.39 -35.56 -34.53
C ASP A 93 -6.21 -36.54 -34.33
N PRO A 94 -5.41 -36.90 -35.36
CA PRO A 94 -4.24 -37.76 -35.18
C PRO A 94 -3.16 -37.10 -34.32
N LEU A 95 -3.03 -35.77 -34.36
CA LEU A 95 -2.14 -35.02 -33.49
C LEU A 95 -2.60 -35.14 -32.03
N LYS A 96 -3.87 -34.85 -31.71
CA LYS A 96 -4.38 -35.01 -30.32
C LYS A 96 -4.16 -36.42 -29.78
N LYS A 97 -4.40 -37.47 -30.59
CA LYS A 97 -4.11 -38.87 -30.22
C LYS A 97 -2.61 -39.09 -29.92
N PHE A 98 -1.72 -38.56 -30.75
CA PHE A 98 -0.26 -38.65 -30.54
C PHE A 98 0.20 -37.91 -29.28
N PHE A 99 -0.31 -36.71 -29.04
CA PHE A 99 0.02 -35.90 -27.87
C PHE A 99 -0.47 -36.55 -26.56
N ARG A 100 -1.70 -37.09 -26.55
CA ARG A 100 -2.20 -37.89 -25.42
C ARG A 100 -1.36 -39.15 -25.20
N HIS A 101 -1.04 -39.89 -26.26
CA HIS A 101 -0.18 -41.07 -26.18
C HIS A 101 1.23 -40.72 -25.65
N THR A 102 1.82 -39.63 -26.11
CA THR A 102 3.15 -39.16 -25.67
C THR A 102 3.13 -38.75 -24.20
N LEU A 103 2.06 -38.09 -23.74
CA LEU A 103 1.87 -37.75 -22.33
C LEU A 103 1.77 -39.01 -21.46
N VAL A 104 0.92 -39.98 -21.84
CA VAL A 104 0.79 -41.26 -21.12
C VAL A 104 2.13 -41.98 -21.02
N GLN A 105 2.84 -42.16 -22.15
CA GLN A 105 4.15 -42.80 -22.18
C GLN A 105 5.19 -42.04 -21.36
N THR A 106 5.14 -40.71 -21.33
CA THR A 106 6.03 -39.91 -20.50
C THR A 106 5.79 -40.19 -19.02
N LEU A 107 4.53 -40.27 -18.59
CA LEU A 107 4.14 -40.48 -17.19
C LEU A 107 4.41 -41.89 -16.68
N THR A 108 4.38 -42.90 -17.55
CA THR A 108 4.58 -44.32 -17.18
C THR A 108 5.98 -44.85 -17.46
N HIS A 109 6.87 -44.01 -18.00
CA HIS A 109 8.24 -44.40 -18.26
C HIS A 109 9.03 -44.60 -16.96
N SER A 110 9.60 -45.80 -16.79
CA SER A 110 10.49 -46.20 -15.68
C SER A 110 9.96 -45.86 -14.27
N PRO A 111 8.86 -46.50 -13.81
CA PRO A 111 8.28 -46.25 -12.49
C PRO A 111 9.10 -46.93 -11.38
N VAL A 112 10.27 -46.37 -11.05
CA VAL A 112 11.21 -46.94 -10.06
C VAL A 112 10.95 -46.43 -8.63
N LEU A 113 10.34 -45.24 -8.50
CA LEU A 113 10.16 -44.56 -7.22
C LEU A 113 8.90 -45.02 -6.49
N THR A 114 9.02 -45.33 -5.21
CA THR A 114 7.86 -45.66 -4.38
C THR A 114 7.10 -44.39 -3.99
N VAL A 115 5.86 -44.55 -3.51
CA VAL A 115 5.05 -43.46 -2.95
C VAL A 115 5.77 -42.76 -1.79
N SER A 116 6.54 -43.50 -0.98
CA SER A 116 7.26 -42.92 0.17
C SER A 116 8.41 -42.03 -0.30
N ASP A 117 9.13 -42.46 -1.34
CA ASP A 117 10.17 -41.64 -1.99
C ASP A 117 9.55 -40.38 -2.61
N ALA A 118 8.36 -40.53 -3.21
CA ALA A 118 7.62 -39.40 -3.76
C ALA A 118 7.31 -38.33 -2.71
N VAL A 119 6.82 -38.72 -1.52
CA VAL A 119 6.55 -37.79 -0.41
C VAL A 119 7.80 -37.04 0.05
N GLN A 120 8.96 -37.70 0.11
CA GLN A 120 10.21 -37.07 0.52
C GLN A 120 10.77 -36.11 -0.52
N MET A 121 10.64 -36.45 -1.80
CA MET A 121 11.31 -35.76 -2.91
C MET A 121 10.43 -34.74 -3.64
N GLN A 122 9.16 -34.52 -3.24
CA GLN A 122 8.23 -33.58 -3.91
C GLN A 122 8.84 -32.20 -4.17
N ARG A 123 9.62 -31.68 -3.20
CA ARG A 123 10.28 -30.37 -3.30
C ARG A 123 11.30 -30.30 -4.45
N GLU A 124 11.85 -31.43 -4.91
CA GLU A 124 12.83 -31.48 -5.99
C GLU A 124 12.18 -31.43 -7.37
N TRP A 125 10.87 -31.62 -7.45
CA TRP A 125 10.11 -31.73 -8.69
C TRP A 125 9.17 -30.54 -8.93
N SER A 126 9.41 -29.41 -8.23
CA SER A 126 8.71 -28.16 -8.50
C SER A 126 9.08 -27.61 -9.88
N PHE A 127 8.29 -26.69 -10.39
CA PHE A 127 8.52 -26.08 -11.71
C PHE A 127 9.92 -25.47 -11.84
N ALA A 128 10.39 -24.79 -10.79
CA ALA A 128 11.70 -24.13 -10.76
C ALA A 128 12.88 -25.12 -10.73
N ARG A 129 12.68 -26.33 -10.19
CA ARG A 129 13.73 -27.34 -10.01
C ARG A 129 13.69 -28.45 -11.05
N THR A 130 12.59 -28.56 -11.80
CA THR A 130 12.43 -29.50 -12.91
C THR A 130 13.34 -29.11 -14.08
N HIS A 131 13.99 -30.10 -14.71
CA HIS A 131 14.92 -29.86 -15.82
C HIS A 131 14.23 -29.08 -16.97
N PRO A 132 14.83 -28.00 -17.51
CA PRO A 132 14.19 -27.11 -18.49
C PRO A 132 13.65 -27.81 -19.74
N LEU A 133 14.31 -28.87 -20.20
CA LEU A 133 13.87 -29.67 -21.35
C LEU A 133 12.59 -30.47 -21.07
N LEU A 134 12.41 -30.99 -19.85
CA LEU A 134 11.18 -31.70 -19.44
C LEU A 134 10.02 -30.70 -19.30
N THR A 135 10.30 -29.54 -18.72
CA THR A 135 9.35 -28.42 -18.67
C THR A 135 8.95 -27.94 -20.08
N SER A 136 9.90 -27.87 -21.01
CA SER A 136 9.63 -27.52 -22.42
C SER A 136 8.76 -28.58 -23.11
N LEU A 137 9.00 -29.87 -22.84
CA LEU A 137 8.17 -30.97 -23.36
C LEU A 137 6.72 -30.85 -22.87
N TYR A 138 6.49 -30.70 -21.56
CA TYR A 138 5.14 -30.55 -21.01
C TYR A 138 4.40 -29.32 -21.55
N ARG A 139 5.07 -28.15 -21.61
CA ARG A 139 4.51 -26.93 -22.19
C ARG A 139 4.04 -27.14 -23.63
N ARG A 140 4.83 -27.86 -24.44
CA ARG A 140 4.46 -28.17 -25.84
C ARG A 140 3.32 -29.18 -25.91
N LEU A 141 3.30 -30.16 -25.00
CA LEU A 141 2.20 -31.13 -24.94
C LEU A 141 0.85 -30.47 -24.63
N PHE A 142 0.87 -29.45 -23.77
CA PHE A 142 -0.29 -28.69 -23.34
C PHE A 142 -0.82 -27.67 -24.37
N VAL A 143 -0.06 -27.32 -25.42
CA VAL A 143 -0.54 -26.37 -26.45
C VAL A 143 -1.74 -26.94 -27.24
N LEU A 144 -1.83 -28.26 -27.39
CA LEU A 144 -2.87 -28.93 -28.19
C LEU A 144 -3.93 -29.68 -27.36
N LEU A 145 -3.63 -29.98 -26.10
CA LEU A 145 -4.57 -30.59 -25.15
C LEU A 145 -5.25 -29.49 -24.34
N SER A 146 -6.57 -29.55 -24.19
CA SER A 146 -7.26 -28.63 -23.26
C SER A 146 -6.86 -28.96 -21.80
N PRO A 147 -6.97 -28.01 -20.86
CA PRO A 147 -6.67 -28.29 -19.45
C PRO A 147 -7.54 -29.42 -18.89
N GLU A 148 -8.79 -29.55 -19.34
CA GLU A 148 -9.69 -30.65 -18.99
C GLU A 148 -9.19 -31.99 -19.56
N GLU A 149 -8.77 -32.02 -20.83
CA GLU A 149 -8.22 -33.22 -21.48
C GLU A 149 -6.91 -33.68 -20.80
N ALA A 150 -6.06 -32.74 -20.36
CA ALA A 150 -4.81 -33.03 -19.66
C ALA A 150 -5.05 -33.58 -18.23
N VAL A 151 -5.97 -32.97 -17.47
CA VAL A 151 -6.36 -33.47 -16.14
C VAL A 151 -7.06 -34.82 -16.23
N SER A 152 -7.97 -35.00 -17.20
CA SER A 152 -8.62 -36.29 -17.47
C SER A 152 -7.61 -37.37 -17.83
N CYS A 153 -6.59 -37.04 -18.64
CA CYS A 153 -5.52 -37.99 -18.97
C CYS A 153 -4.71 -38.39 -17.72
N LEU A 154 -4.39 -37.44 -16.83
CA LEU A 154 -3.73 -37.74 -15.55
C LEU A 154 -4.59 -38.64 -14.65
N GLN A 155 -5.90 -38.41 -14.62
CA GLN A 155 -6.87 -39.24 -13.90
C GLN A 155 -6.88 -40.68 -14.42
N ASP A 156 -7.00 -40.86 -15.74
CA ASP A 156 -7.03 -42.17 -16.39
C ASP A 156 -5.73 -42.95 -16.10
N VAL A 157 -4.57 -42.28 -16.24
CA VAL A 157 -3.26 -42.90 -16.05
C VAL A 157 -3.03 -43.34 -14.61
N LEU A 158 -3.42 -42.52 -13.63
CA LEU A 158 -3.29 -42.87 -12.22
C LEU A 158 -4.27 -43.96 -11.77
N ALA A 159 -5.38 -44.14 -12.49
CA ALA A 159 -6.35 -45.19 -12.20
C ALA A 159 -5.95 -46.55 -12.81
N GLU A 160 -5.31 -46.55 -13.99
CA GLU A 160 -5.12 -47.77 -14.79
C GLU A 160 -3.68 -48.28 -14.89
N GLN A 161 -2.65 -47.47 -14.60
CA GLN A 161 -1.25 -47.81 -14.88
C GLN A 161 -0.30 -47.50 -13.70
N GLU A 162 0.84 -48.21 -13.63
CA GLU A 162 1.92 -47.86 -12.72
C GLU A 162 2.65 -46.61 -13.23
N VAL A 163 2.76 -45.60 -12.37
CA VAL A 163 3.25 -44.27 -12.76
C VAL A 163 4.61 -43.95 -12.19
N ASN A 164 5.36 -43.13 -12.93
CA ASN A 164 6.57 -42.50 -12.41
C ASN A 164 6.19 -41.20 -11.68
N TRP A 165 6.20 -41.24 -10.34
CA TRP A 165 5.80 -40.11 -9.49
C TRP A 165 6.57 -38.81 -9.76
N GLN A 166 7.87 -38.89 -10.09
CA GLN A 166 8.66 -37.70 -10.45
C GLN A 166 8.05 -36.98 -11.65
N ARG A 167 7.55 -37.74 -12.63
CA ARG A 167 7.02 -37.21 -13.88
C ARG A 167 5.61 -36.71 -13.72
N VAL A 168 4.78 -37.45 -12.98
CA VAL A 168 3.43 -37.03 -12.61
C VAL A 168 3.47 -35.71 -11.84
N LEU A 169 4.30 -35.61 -10.80
CA LEU A 169 4.35 -34.41 -9.96
C LEU A 169 4.98 -33.21 -10.67
N SER A 170 6.04 -33.42 -11.47
CA SER A 170 6.56 -32.39 -12.39
C SER A 170 5.49 -31.91 -13.38
N CYS A 171 4.68 -32.83 -13.91
CA CYS A 171 3.60 -32.53 -14.84
C CYS A 171 2.50 -31.68 -14.17
N VAL A 172 2.09 -32.03 -12.95
CA VAL A 172 1.14 -31.24 -12.13
C VAL A 172 1.69 -29.84 -11.88
N SER A 173 2.95 -29.69 -11.47
CA SER A 173 3.59 -28.38 -11.28
C SER A 173 3.56 -27.50 -12.54
N VAL A 174 3.90 -28.08 -13.70
CA VAL A 174 3.85 -27.33 -14.98
C VAL A 174 2.41 -27.01 -15.39
N LEU A 175 1.45 -27.91 -15.15
CA LEU A 175 0.05 -27.73 -15.52
C LEU A 175 -0.60 -26.56 -14.77
N VAL A 176 -0.39 -26.46 -13.46
CA VAL A 176 -0.98 -25.40 -12.61
C VAL A 176 -0.39 -24.02 -12.93
N ILE A 177 0.88 -23.96 -13.35
CA ILE A 177 1.53 -22.70 -13.77
C ILE A 177 1.11 -22.29 -15.18
N CYS A 178 0.94 -23.25 -16.08
CA CYS A 178 0.59 -22.97 -17.47
C CYS A 178 -0.88 -22.60 -17.67
N PHE A 179 -1.80 -23.13 -16.85
CA PHE A 179 -3.23 -22.84 -16.94
C PHE A 179 -3.84 -22.46 -15.58
N PRO A 180 -4.38 -21.25 -15.42
CA PRO A 180 -5.11 -20.88 -14.20
C PRO A 180 -6.39 -21.70 -14.02
N GLU A 181 -7.04 -22.13 -15.11
CA GLU A 181 -8.25 -22.96 -15.06
C GLU A 181 -7.99 -24.35 -14.45
N ALA A 182 -6.77 -24.88 -14.61
CA ALA A 182 -6.38 -26.17 -14.03
C ALA A 182 -6.40 -26.16 -12.50
N GLN A 183 -6.30 -25.00 -11.85
CA GLN A 183 -6.38 -24.87 -10.40
C GLN A 183 -7.73 -25.31 -9.85
N GLN A 184 -8.83 -24.93 -10.51
CA GLN A 184 -10.17 -25.36 -10.09
C GLN A 184 -10.40 -26.84 -10.40
N LEU A 185 -10.01 -27.30 -11.59
CA LEU A 185 -10.13 -28.71 -11.98
C LEU A 185 -9.38 -29.65 -11.03
N LEU A 186 -8.18 -29.26 -10.59
CA LEU A 186 -7.41 -30.03 -9.60
C LEU A 186 -8.05 -30.00 -8.21
N ARG A 187 -8.65 -28.88 -7.80
CA ARG A 187 -9.38 -28.78 -6.52
C ARG A 187 -10.61 -29.68 -6.50
N ASP A 188 -11.38 -29.66 -7.58
CA ASP A 188 -12.57 -30.50 -7.72
C ASP A 188 -12.19 -31.99 -7.76
N TRP A 189 -11.13 -32.34 -8.48
CA TRP A 189 -10.61 -33.70 -8.51
C TRP A 189 -10.10 -34.17 -7.13
N VAL A 190 -9.34 -33.33 -6.41
CA VAL A 190 -8.89 -33.64 -5.05
C VAL A 190 -10.07 -33.81 -4.09
N ALA A 191 -11.10 -32.97 -4.21
CA ALA A 191 -12.31 -33.10 -3.39
C ALA A 191 -13.05 -34.43 -3.68
N GLN A 192 -13.11 -34.85 -4.95
CA GLN A 192 -13.65 -36.15 -5.35
C GLN A 192 -12.80 -37.31 -4.83
N LEU A 193 -11.46 -37.22 -4.89
CA LEU A 193 -10.55 -38.23 -4.36
C LEU A 193 -10.69 -38.37 -2.83
N LEU A 194 -10.83 -37.26 -2.10
CA LEU A 194 -11.06 -37.28 -0.66
C LEU A 194 -12.44 -37.86 -0.32
N ALA A 195 -13.50 -37.46 -1.04
CA ALA A 195 -14.83 -38.04 -0.85
C ALA A 195 -14.81 -39.56 -1.07
N ALA A 196 -14.24 -40.00 -2.19
CA ALA A 196 -14.08 -41.42 -2.52
C ALA A 196 -13.25 -42.15 -1.45
N ALA A 197 -12.11 -41.58 -1.01
CA ALA A 197 -11.25 -42.18 0.00
C ALA A 197 -11.97 -42.38 1.34
N PHE A 198 -12.80 -41.44 1.77
CA PHE A 198 -13.53 -41.56 3.04
C PHE A 198 -14.82 -42.38 2.95
N GLU A 199 -15.44 -42.50 1.77
CA GLU A 199 -16.59 -43.37 1.53
C GLU A 199 -16.19 -44.85 1.42
N SER A 200 -15.07 -45.12 0.74
CA SER A 200 -14.59 -46.48 0.42
C SER A 200 -13.43 -46.97 1.29
N PHE A 201 -12.80 -46.08 2.07
CA PHE A 201 -11.59 -46.34 2.85
C PHE A 201 -10.39 -46.81 1.98
N HIS A 202 -10.36 -46.42 0.70
CA HIS A 202 -9.23 -46.69 -0.21
C HIS A 202 -8.05 -45.75 0.08
N LEU A 203 -6.89 -46.35 0.40
CA LEU A 203 -5.65 -45.64 0.74
C LEU A 203 -5.08 -44.88 -0.47
N ASP A 204 -5.15 -45.46 -1.66
CA ASP A 204 -4.50 -44.93 -2.87
C ASP A 204 -5.11 -43.59 -3.32
N SER A 205 -6.43 -43.43 -3.18
CA SER A 205 -7.12 -42.16 -3.43
C SER A 205 -6.68 -41.08 -2.43
N MET A 206 -6.44 -41.46 -1.17
CA MET A 206 -5.97 -40.55 -0.13
C MET A 206 -4.52 -40.11 -0.36
N VAL A 207 -3.64 -41.05 -0.70
CA VAL A 207 -2.25 -40.79 -1.08
C VAL A 207 -2.19 -39.83 -2.27
N THR A 208 -2.94 -40.12 -3.32
CA THR A 208 -2.95 -39.33 -4.56
C THR A 208 -3.42 -37.89 -4.30
N ALA A 209 -4.47 -37.71 -3.47
CA ALA A 209 -4.95 -36.39 -3.08
C ALA A 209 -3.88 -35.57 -2.34
N PHE A 210 -3.18 -36.17 -1.38
CA PHE A 210 -2.14 -35.47 -0.62
C PHE A 210 -0.92 -35.12 -1.48
N LEU A 211 -0.50 -36.03 -2.37
CA LEU A 211 0.63 -35.78 -3.27
C LEU A 211 0.34 -34.62 -4.24
N ILE A 212 -0.84 -34.61 -4.88
CA ILE A 212 -1.23 -33.56 -5.84
C ILE A 212 -1.32 -32.19 -5.15
N VAL A 213 -2.00 -32.11 -4.01
CA VAL A 213 -2.16 -30.84 -3.28
C VAL A 213 -0.83 -30.29 -2.80
N ARG A 214 0.03 -31.14 -2.23
CA ARG A 214 1.35 -30.71 -1.77
C ARG A 214 2.18 -30.19 -2.93
N GLN A 215 2.13 -30.88 -4.07
CA GLN A 215 2.86 -30.46 -5.27
C GLN A 215 2.37 -29.11 -5.78
N ALA A 216 1.06 -28.90 -5.89
CA ALA A 216 0.50 -27.63 -6.33
C ALA A 216 0.81 -26.49 -5.33
N ALA A 217 0.73 -26.76 -4.03
CA ALA A 217 1.01 -25.78 -2.97
C ALA A 217 2.48 -25.33 -2.92
N LEU A 218 3.42 -26.14 -3.44
CA LEU A 218 4.84 -25.79 -3.52
C LEU A 218 5.13 -24.66 -4.53
N GLU A 219 4.24 -24.41 -5.50
CA GLU A 219 4.42 -23.35 -6.50
C GLU A 219 4.01 -21.95 -5.97
N GLY A 220 3.44 -21.88 -4.76
CA GLY A 220 3.17 -20.63 -4.04
C GLY A 220 1.72 -20.14 -4.10
N PRO A 221 1.32 -19.23 -3.18
CA PRO A 221 -0.07 -18.82 -2.96
C PRO A 221 -0.69 -18.05 -4.13
N ALA A 222 0.13 -17.49 -5.02
CA ALA A 222 -0.33 -16.85 -6.26
C ALA A 222 -0.88 -17.87 -7.28
N VAL A 223 -0.49 -19.14 -7.16
CA VAL A 223 -0.78 -20.21 -8.11
C VAL A 223 -1.66 -21.30 -7.49
N PHE A 224 -1.44 -21.67 -6.22
CA PHE A 224 -2.34 -22.58 -5.52
C PHE A 224 -2.33 -22.26 -4.03
N PRO A 225 -3.46 -22.40 -3.30
CA PRO A 225 -3.50 -22.13 -1.87
C PRO A 225 -2.49 -22.96 -1.09
N SER A 226 -1.91 -22.35 -0.06
CA SER A 226 -0.90 -23.03 0.75
C SER A 226 -1.46 -24.30 1.38
N TYR A 227 -0.58 -25.27 1.64
CA TYR A 227 -0.96 -26.52 2.30
C TYR A 227 -1.69 -26.27 3.63
N VAL A 228 -1.32 -25.21 4.36
CA VAL A 228 -1.96 -24.80 5.61
C VAL A 228 -3.43 -24.45 5.41
N GLU A 229 -3.72 -23.59 4.44
CA GLU A 229 -5.07 -23.12 4.17
C GLU A 229 -5.96 -24.24 3.62
N TRP A 230 -5.41 -25.09 2.76
CA TRP A 230 -6.12 -26.29 2.31
C TRP A 230 -6.40 -27.27 3.47
N PHE A 231 -5.40 -27.60 4.29
CA PHE A 231 -5.55 -28.57 5.38
C PHE A 231 -6.58 -28.10 6.41
N LYS A 232 -6.57 -26.81 6.75
CA LYS A 232 -7.61 -26.18 7.61
C LYS A 232 -8.99 -26.25 6.96
N ALA A 233 -9.11 -25.93 5.68
CA ALA A 233 -10.40 -25.96 5.00
C ALA A 233 -10.99 -27.38 4.93
N SER A 234 -10.14 -28.39 4.69
CA SER A 234 -10.56 -29.79 4.56
C SER A 234 -10.84 -30.50 5.88
N PHE A 235 -10.07 -30.20 6.94
CA PHE A 235 -10.12 -30.95 8.21
C PHE A 235 -10.43 -30.09 9.45
N GLY A 236 -10.46 -28.76 9.32
CA GLY A 236 -10.67 -27.83 10.43
C GLY A 236 -12.14 -27.51 10.77
N SER A 237 -13.09 -27.91 9.92
CA SER A 237 -14.53 -27.73 10.18
C SER A 237 -15.17 -29.00 10.76
N ALA A 238 -16.32 -28.82 11.44
CA ALA A 238 -17.13 -29.95 11.90
C ALA A 238 -17.81 -30.72 10.74
N SER A 239 -17.84 -30.16 9.54
CA SER A 239 -18.37 -30.76 8.31
C SER A 239 -17.30 -31.44 7.44
N GLY A 240 -16.06 -31.57 7.91
CA GLY A 240 -14.97 -32.21 7.17
C GLY A 240 -15.18 -33.73 6.96
N TYR A 241 -14.51 -34.30 5.95
CA TYR A 241 -14.69 -35.70 5.54
C TYR A 241 -14.47 -36.74 6.65
N HIS A 242 -13.64 -36.42 7.64
CA HIS A 242 -13.30 -37.28 8.77
C HIS A 242 -14.34 -37.26 9.90
N SER A 243 -15.25 -36.28 9.95
CA SER A 243 -16.17 -36.09 11.09
C SER A 243 -17.40 -37.03 11.06
N CYS A 244 -17.65 -37.68 9.93
CA CYS A 244 -18.85 -38.51 9.69
C CYS A 244 -18.92 -39.79 10.55
N SER A 245 -17.80 -40.41 10.93
CA SER A 245 -17.81 -41.66 11.69
C SER A 245 -16.51 -41.93 12.48
N LYS A 246 -16.57 -42.84 13.48
CA LYS A 246 -15.36 -43.31 14.19
C LYS A 246 -14.34 -43.94 13.23
N LYS A 247 -14.82 -44.68 12.23
CA LYS A 247 -13.96 -45.35 11.24
C LYS A 247 -13.20 -44.33 10.40
N SER A 248 -13.86 -43.23 10.00
CA SER A 248 -13.27 -42.12 9.23
C SER A 248 -12.17 -41.39 10.01
N VAL A 249 -12.40 -41.12 11.30
CA VAL A 249 -11.36 -40.52 12.18
C VAL A 249 -10.16 -41.46 12.34
N VAL A 250 -10.39 -42.75 12.57
CA VAL A 250 -9.30 -43.74 12.71
C VAL A 250 -8.53 -43.90 11.40
N PHE A 251 -9.22 -43.91 10.26
CA PHE A 251 -8.60 -43.98 8.94
C PHE A 251 -7.66 -42.79 8.68
N LEU A 252 -8.11 -41.56 8.96
CA LEU A 252 -7.29 -40.35 8.81
C LEU A 252 -6.04 -40.39 9.70
N PHE A 253 -6.19 -40.68 10.99
CA PHE A 253 -5.03 -40.67 11.90
C PHE A 253 -4.08 -41.84 11.65
N LYS A 254 -4.59 -42.99 11.20
CA LYS A 254 -3.72 -44.09 10.76
C LYS A 254 -2.87 -43.64 9.56
N PHE A 255 -3.50 -43.09 8.53
CA PHE A 255 -2.80 -42.56 7.36
C PHE A 255 -1.76 -41.49 7.72
N LEU A 256 -2.14 -40.49 8.52
CA LEU A 256 -1.22 -39.43 8.93
C LEU A 256 -0.05 -39.99 9.77
N SER A 257 -0.31 -40.97 10.64
CA SER A 257 0.74 -41.61 11.45
C SER A 257 1.71 -42.41 10.59
N ASP A 258 1.21 -43.12 9.57
CA ASP A 258 2.02 -43.89 8.63
C ASP A 258 2.92 -42.98 7.76
N LEU A 259 2.52 -41.72 7.53
CA LEU A 259 3.31 -40.73 6.80
C LEU A 259 4.44 -40.09 7.62
N VAL A 260 4.30 -39.95 8.95
CA VAL A 260 5.25 -39.23 9.83
C VAL A 260 6.73 -39.53 9.58
N PRO A 261 7.17 -40.80 9.35
CA PRO A 261 8.59 -41.09 9.11
C PRO A 261 9.16 -40.36 7.88
N TRP A 262 8.32 -40.15 6.87
CA TRP A 262 8.68 -39.62 5.55
C TRP A 262 8.37 -38.13 5.39
N GLU A 263 7.64 -37.54 6.35
CA GLU A 263 7.24 -36.14 6.31
C GLU A 263 8.38 -35.15 6.54
N ALA A 264 8.33 -34.05 5.79
CA ALA A 264 9.17 -32.89 6.06
C ALA A 264 8.74 -32.18 7.37
N PRO A 265 9.66 -31.57 8.13
CA PRO A 265 9.34 -30.88 9.39
C PRO A 265 8.20 -29.88 9.28
N ARG A 266 8.13 -29.15 8.15
CA ARG A 266 7.13 -28.10 7.90
C ARG A 266 5.70 -28.66 7.90
N TYR A 267 5.45 -29.82 7.29
CA TYR A 267 4.10 -30.42 7.26
C TYR A 267 3.68 -30.94 8.64
N LEU A 268 4.61 -31.51 9.41
CA LEU A 268 4.36 -31.93 10.80
C LEU A 268 3.99 -30.75 11.70
N GLN A 269 4.68 -29.60 11.54
CA GLN A 269 4.35 -28.37 12.26
C GLN A 269 2.93 -27.89 11.95
N VAL A 270 2.52 -27.92 10.68
CA VAL A 270 1.15 -27.55 10.26
C VAL A 270 0.11 -28.45 10.93
N HIS A 271 0.35 -29.76 10.97
CA HIS A 271 -0.57 -30.70 11.61
C HIS A 271 -0.68 -30.49 13.13
N ILE A 272 0.37 -29.99 13.79
CA ILE A 272 0.38 -29.68 15.23
C ILE A 272 -0.29 -28.33 15.52
N LEU A 273 -0.02 -27.30 14.72
CA LEU A 273 -0.56 -25.95 14.90
C LEU A 273 -2.04 -25.84 14.48
N HIS A 274 -2.44 -26.64 13.49
CA HIS A 274 -3.79 -26.66 12.94
C HIS A 274 -4.33 -28.09 12.90
N PRO A 275 -4.56 -28.72 14.07
CA PRO A 275 -5.01 -30.10 14.13
C PRO A 275 -6.42 -30.27 13.56
N PRO A 276 -6.75 -31.43 12.95
CA PRO A 276 -8.11 -31.75 12.53
C PRO A 276 -9.13 -31.58 13.67
N LEU A 277 -10.32 -31.05 13.36
CA LEU A 277 -11.38 -30.89 14.36
C LEU A 277 -12.00 -32.26 14.65
N VAL A 278 -11.81 -32.77 15.86
CA VAL A 278 -12.27 -34.11 16.27
C VAL A 278 -13.26 -34.00 17.43
N PRO A 279 -14.40 -34.74 17.41
CA PRO A 279 -15.32 -34.80 18.54
C PRO A 279 -14.63 -35.19 19.85
N SER A 280 -15.10 -34.65 20.98
CA SER A 280 -14.49 -34.81 22.32
C SER A 280 -14.17 -36.28 22.68
N LYS A 281 -15.00 -37.22 22.26
CA LYS A 281 -14.86 -38.68 22.46
C LYS A 281 -13.65 -39.34 21.78
N TYR A 282 -12.99 -38.69 20.81
CA TYR A 282 -11.83 -39.26 20.09
C TYR A 282 -10.56 -38.40 20.22
N ARG A 283 -10.53 -37.44 21.16
CA ARG A 283 -9.35 -36.59 21.38
C ARG A 283 -8.08 -37.35 21.76
N CYS A 284 -8.19 -38.55 22.34
CA CYS A 284 -7.04 -39.40 22.63
C CYS A 284 -6.27 -39.76 21.35
N LEU A 285 -6.95 -40.10 20.24
CA LEU A 285 -6.31 -40.43 18.97
C LEU A 285 -5.53 -39.24 18.38
N LEU A 286 -6.08 -38.03 18.51
CA LEU A 286 -5.39 -36.81 18.13
C LEU A 286 -4.17 -36.54 19.02
N GLY A 287 -4.32 -36.77 20.34
CA GLY A 287 -3.22 -36.66 21.30
C GLY A 287 -2.05 -37.60 20.98
N ASP A 288 -2.36 -38.87 20.65
CA ASP A 288 -1.37 -39.88 20.29
C ASP A 288 -0.60 -39.46 19.02
N TYR A 289 -1.32 -39.01 17.98
CA TYR A 289 -0.70 -38.51 16.75
C TYR A 289 0.16 -37.25 16.98
N VAL A 290 -0.33 -36.26 17.75
CA VAL A 290 0.43 -35.04 18.07
C VAL A 290 1.70 -35.38 18.84
N SER A 291 1.65 -36.37 19.74
CA SER A 291 2.83 -36.84 20.47
C SER A 291 3.87 -37.48 19.53
N LEU A 292 3.42 -38.29 18.56
CA LEU A 292 4.27 -38.89 17.54
C LEU A 292 4.94 -37.83 16.65
N ALA A 293 4.17 -36.85 16.17
CA ALA A 293 4.68 -35.75 15.35
C ALA A 293 5.69 -34.87 16.11
N ARG A 294 5.43 -34.55 17.39
CA ARG A 294 6.37 -33.80 18.25
C ARG A 294 7.66 -34.57 18.49
N THR A 295 7.57 -35.88 18.70
CA THR A 295 8.74 -36.76 18.88
C THR A 295 9.59 -36.76 17.60
N ARG A 296 8.97 -36.88 16.43
CA ARG A 296 9.68 -36.80 15.14
C ARG A 296 10.35 -35.45 14.91
N LEU A 297 9.71 -34.33 15.28
CA LEU A 297 10.31 -33.00 15.20
C LEU A 297 11.52 -32.86 16.15
N ALA A 298 11.44 -33.44 17.35
CA ALA A 298 12.55 -33.49 18.28
C ALA A 298 13.73 -34.32 17.74
N ASP A 299 13.46 -35.47 17.09
CA ASP A 299 14.49 -36.30 16.45
C ASP A 299 15.19 -35.55 15.30
N LEU A 300 14.45 -34.73 14.56
CA LEU A 300 14.97 -33.88 13.48
C LEU A 300 15.64 -32.59 13.99
N LYS A 301 15.72 -32.39 15.32
CA LYS A 301 16.29 -31.20 16.00
C LYS A 301 15.61 -29.87 15.63
N VAL A 302 14.32 -29.90 15.26
CA VAL A 302 13.54 -28.70 14.94
C VAL A 302 12.47 -28.52 16.02
N SER A 303 12.54 -27.46 16.82
CA SER A 303 11.48 -27.17 17.81
C SER A 303 10.20 -26.68 17.11
N PRO A 304 9.00 -27.09 17.59
CA PRO A 304 7.72 -26.61 17.05
C PRO A 304 7.47 -25.11 17.31
N GLU A 305 8.34 -24.46 18.09
CA GLU A 305 8.26 -23.07 18.55
C GLU A 305 9.12 -22.09 17.72
N ASN A 306 9.80 -22.57 16.65
CA ASN A 306 10.74 -21.78 15.84
C ASN A 306 10.12 -21.02 14.65
N MET A 307 8.80 -21.02 14.51
CA MET A 307 8.12 -20.24 13.46
C MET A 307 7.93 -18.79 13.92
N GLY A 308 8.43 -17.84 13.12
CA GLY A 308 8.25 -16.40 13.35
C GLY A 308 6.77 -15.99 13.43
N LEU A 309 6.49 -14.86 14.06
CA LEU A 309 5.13 -14.28 14.17
C LEU A 309 4.54 -13.93 12.80
N TYR A 310 5.40 -13.70 11.81
CA TYR A 310 5.05 -13.23 10.47
C TYR A 310 5.71 -14.06 9.34
N GLU A 311 6.05 -15.32 9.62
CA GLU A 311 6.72 -16.20 8.66
C GLU A 311 5.71 -16.77 7.65
N ASP A 312 5.94 -16.49 6.36
CA ASP A 312 5.10 -16.96 5.27
C ASP A 312 5.63 -18.31 4.79
N VAL A 313 4.80 -19.36 4.90
CA VAL A 313 5.19 -20.78 4.75
C VAL A 313 5.74 -21.11 3.34
N SER A 314 5.58 -20.20 2.38
CA SER A 314 5.95 -20.32 0.97
C SER A 314 7.31 -19.73 0.56
N LEU A 315 8.03 -19.01 1.43
CA LEU A 315 9.37 -18.49 1.07
C LEU A 315 10.49 -19.36 1.66
N ALA A 316 11.44 -19.70 0.78
CA ALA A 316 12.53 -20.61 1.03
C ALA A 316 13.80 -19.86 1.46
N GLY A 317 14.27 -20.14 2.68
CA GLY A 317 15.64 -19.92 3.12
C GLY A 317 15.97 -20.99 4.15
N ASP A 318 17.03 -21.75 3.95
CA ASP A 318 17.49 -22.75 4.91
C ASP A 318 17.97 -22.04 6.19
N ALA A 319 17.55 -22.57 7.34
CA ALA A 319 18.10 -22.39 8.68
C ALA A 319 19.08 -21.21 8.89
N GLU A 320 18.57 -19.97 8.89
CA GLU A 320 19.24 -18.90 9.60
C GLU A 320 18.93 -19.01 11.10
N GLU A 321 19.91 -18.66 11.93
CA GLU A 321 19.81 -18.76 13.38
C GLU A 321 18.53 -18.08 13.93
N PRO A 322 17.89 -18.63 14.97
CA PRO A 322 16.63 -18.13 15.55
C PRO A 322 16.69 -16.67 16.06
N ARG A 323 17.88 -16.07 16.14
CA ARG A 323 18.06 -14.64 16.45
C ARG A 323 17.72 -13.72 15.28
N SER A 324 17.92 -14.12 14.02
CA SER A 324 17.58 -13.28 12.86
C SER A 324 16.06 -13.18 12.67
N GLN A 325 15.32 -14.28 12.90
CA GLN A 325 13.86 -14.31 12.77
C GLN A 325 13.15 -13.40 13.79
N ALA A 326 13.59 -13.39 15.06
CA ALA A 326 13.00 -12.51 16.08
C ALA A 326 13.25 -11.02 15.77
N ALA A 327 14.39 -10.68 15.16
CA ALA A 327 14.68 -9.32 14.72
C ALA A 327 13.76 -8.89 13.56
N GLN A 328 13.54 -9.77 12.58
CA GLN A 328 12.60 -9.53 11.46
C GLN A 328 11.14 -9.40 11.94
N ASP A 329 10.73 -10.22 12.91
CA ASP A 329 9.40 -10.12 13.51
C ASP A 329 9.21 -8.80 14.26
N VAL A 330 10.24 -8.32 14.94
CA VAL A 330 10.25 -7.01 15.61
C VAL A 330 10.18 -5.88 14.60
N GLU A 331 10.93 -5.95 13.50
CA GLU A 331 10.92 -4.95 12.44
C GLU A 331 9.56 -4.87 11.74
N LYS A 332 8.95 -6.01 11.40
CA LYS A 332 7.59 -6.08 10.85
C LYS A 332 6.54 -5.58 11.85
N ALA A 333 6.70 -5.88 13.15
CA ALA A 333 5.79 -5.38 14.17
C ALA A 333 5.89 -3.85 14.33
N ILE A 334 7.11 -3.29 14.28
CA ILE A 334 7.36 -1.85 14.34
C ILE A 334 6.81 -1.16 13.10
N SER A 335 7.03 -1.71 11.89
CA SER A 335 6.48 -1.13 10.67
C SER A 335 4.95 -1.15 10.68
N MET A 336 4.31 -2.25 11.10
CA MET A 336 2.86 -2.27 11.28
C MET A 336 2.38 -1.27 12.34
N PHE A 337 3.12 -1.09 13.43
CA PHE A 337 2.80 -0.11 14.47
C PHE A 337 2.95 1.33 13.95
N GLU A 338 3.98 1.63 13.16
CA GLU A 338 4.20 2.95 12.56
C GLU A 338 3.06 3.34 11.62
N HIS A 339 2.58 2.40 10.80
CA HIS A 339 1.48 2.63 9.87
C HIS A 339 0.10 2.68 10.54
N THR A 340 -0.09 2.01 11.67
CA THR A 340 -1.42 1.85 12.30
C THR A 340 -1.59 2.60 13.63
N GLY A 341 -0.50 2.98 14.29
CA GLY A 341 -0.47 3.50 15.66
C GLY A 341 -0.98 2.51 16.72
N LYS A 342 -1.22 1.24 16.34
CA LYS A 342 -1.82 0.20 17.19
C LYS A 342 -0.88 -0.99 17.33
N ILE A 343 -0.89 -1.64 18.50
CA ILE A 343 -0.13 -2.87 18.71
C ILE A 343 -0.67 -3.95 17.77
N PRO A 344 0.16 -4.58 16.92
CA PRO A 344 -0.29 -5.61 16.01
C PRO A 344 -0.96 -6.78 16.75
N VAL A 345 -2.11 -7.23 16.25
CA VAL A 345 -2.88 -8.36 16.80
C VAL A 345 -2.02 -9.62 16.95
N PRO A 346 -1.15 -10.00 15.98
CA PRO A 346 -0.27 -11.16 16.13
C PRO A 346 0.68 -11.08 17.33
N VAL A 347 1.14 -9.86 17.69
CA VAL A 347 2.00 -9.64 18.86
C VAL A 347 1.21 -9.77 20.16
N LEU A 348 -0.04 -9.27 20.18
CA LEU A 348 -0.94 -9.45 21.33
C LEU A 348 -1.32 -10.92 21.52
N GLU A 349 -1.66 -11.62 20.45
CA GLU A 349 -1.92 -13.05 20.46
C GLU A 349 -0.69 -13.84 20.91
N ALA A 350 0.50 -13.52 20.41
CA ALA A 350 1.74 -14.16 20.85
C ALA A 350 2.02 -13.95 22.34
N SER A 351 1.73 -12.76 22.88
CA SER A 351 1.89 -12.48 24.32
C SER A 351 0.99 -13.35 25.20
N ILE A 352 -0.11 -13.87 24.66
CA ILE A 352 -1.11 -14.69 25.37
C ILE A 352 -0.89 -16.18 25.09
N PHE A 353 -0.80 -16.56 23.81
CA PHE A 353 -0.80 -17.94 23.34
C PHE A 353 0.59 -18.52 23.07
N ARG A 354 1.61 -17.68 22.81
CA ARG A 354 3.00 -18.08 22.54
C ARG A 354 3.98 -17.44 23.54
N ARG A 355 3.64 -17.52 24.83
CA ARG A 355 4.35 -16.80 25.90
C ARG A 355 5.84 -17.14 26.01
N SER A 356 6.25 -18.39 25.73
CA SER A 356 7.66 -18.80 25.73
C SER A 356 8.45 -17.99 24.71
N TYR A 357 8.08 -18.06 23.43
CA TYR A 357 8.70 -17.30 22.33
C TYR A 357 8.68 -15.80 22.55
N TYR A 358 7.54 -15.26 23.02
CA TYR A 358 7.40 -13.83 23.27
C TYR A 358 8.42 -13.33 24.32
N VAL A 359 8.64 -14.09 25.40
CA VAL A 359 9.54 -13.68 26.50
C VAL A 359 11.01 -14.01 26.21
N SER A 360 11.30 -15.15 25.56
CA SER A 360 12.69 -15.60 25.34
C SER A 360 13.34 -15.05 24.07
N HIS A 361 12.56 -14.68 23.05
CA HIS A 361 13.08 -14.28 21.74
C HIS A 361 12.60 -12.89 21.31
N PHE A 362 11.29 -12.66 21.30
CA PHE A 362 10.73 -11.39 20.81
C PHE A 362 11.04 -10.19 21.73
N LEU A 363 10.81 -10.31 23.05
CA LEU A 363 11.09 -9.23 24.01
C LEU A 363 12.57 -8.86 24.09
N PRO A 364 13.53 -9.81 24.18
CA PRO A 364 14.96 -9.48 24.16
C PRO A 364 15.40 -8.82 22.84
N ALA A 365 14.87 -9.25 21.69
CA ALA A 365 15.15 -8.60 20.42
C ALA A 365 14.59 -7.18 20.37
N LEU A 366 13.37 -6.95 20.88
CA LEU A 366 12.74 -5.64 20.96
C LEU A 366 13.46 -4.68 21.92
N LEU A 367 13.92 -5.18 23.07
CA LEU A 367 14.60 -4.44 24.14
C LEU A 367 16.13 -4.53 24.06
N MET A 368 16.68 -4.63 22.84
CA MET A 368 18.12 -4.55 22.63
C MET A 368 18.64 -3.16 23.05
N PRO A 369 19.63 -3.06 23.97
CA PRO A 369 20.17 -1.79 24.45
C PRO A 369 20.66 -0.91 23.31
N ARG A 370 20.33 0.38 23.37
CA ARG A 370 20.67 1.37 22.33
C ARG A 370 20.68 2.78 22.91
N VAL A 371 21.35 3.71 22.22
CA VAL A 371 21.27 5.14 22.53
C VAL A 371 19.86 5.63 22.20
N LEU A 372 19.16 6.17 23.20
CA LEU A 372 17.80 6.65 23.02
C LEU A 372 17.84 8.03 22.32
N PRO A 373 17.14 8.21 21.18
CA PRO A 373 17.06 9.51 20.52
C PRO A 373 16.31 10.53 21.39
N GLU A 374 16.68 11.81 21.28
CA GLU A 374 16.05 12.91 22.04
C GLU A 374 14.54 13.04 21.75
N VAL A 375 14.12 12.69 20.52
CA VAL A 375 12.72 12.51 20.14
C VAL A 375 12.43 11.00 20.06
N PRO A 376 11.38 10.49 20.72
CA PRO A 376 11.08 9.07 20.73
C PRO A 376 10.74 8.58 19.31
N ASP A 377 11.49 7.58 18.84
CA ASP A 377 11.29 6.91 17.55
C ASP A 377 10.12 5.90 17.61
N ALA A 378 9.72 5.36 16.44
CA ALA A 378 8.61 4.42 16.34
C ALA A 378 8.78 3.18 17.25
N ARG A 379 10.03 2.72 17.43
CA ARG A 379 10.37 1.63 18.35
C ARG A 379 10.20 2.02 19.82
N ALA A 380 10.60 3.23 20.25
CA ALA A 380 10.33 3.71 21.62
C ALA A 380 8.83 3.90 21.88
N ALA A 381 8.08 4.42 20.91
CA ALA A 381 6.63 4.57 20.99
C ALA A 381 5.91 3.20 21.06
N PHE A 382 6.42 2.19 20.34
CA PHE A 382 5.90 0.83 20.39
C PHE A 382 6.16 0.14 21.74
N ILE A 383 7.37 0.29 22.29
CA ILE A 383 7.73 -0.22 23.62
C ILE A 383 6.85 0.41 24.71
N GLU A 384 6.63 1.72 24.66
CA GLU A 384 5.72 2.42 25.58
C GLU A 384 4.26 1.96 25.43
N SER A 385 3.81 1.67 24.22
CA SER A 385 2.48 1.13 23.97
C SER A 385 2.30 -0.28 24.56
N LEU A 386 3.29 -1.16 24.39
CA LEU A 386 3.30 -2.50 24.98
C LEU A 386 3.40 -2.47 26.52
N ARG A 387 4.13 -1.49 27.08
CA ARG A 387 4.18 -1.23 28.53
C ARG A 387 2.82 -0.81 29.06
N ARG A 388 2.12 0.13 28.40
CA ARG A 388 0.76 0.56 28.77
C ARG A 388 -0.26 -0.57 28.70
N ALA A 389 -0.02 -1.59 27.88
CA ALA A 389 -0.86 -2.78 27.75
C ALA A 389 -0.46 -3.95 28.67
N ASP A 390 0.43 -3.71 29.65
CA ASP A 390 0.97 -4.70 30.59
C ASP A 390 1.61 -5.94 29.93
N LYS A 391 2.18 -5.75 28.73
CA LYS A 391 2.84 -6.84 27.98
C LYS A 391 4.35 -6.92 28.23
N ILE A 392 4.95 -5.90 28.87
CA ILE A 392 6.37 -5.90 29.26
C ILE A 392 6.46 -5.89 30.79
N PRO A 393 7.15 -6.88 31.42
CA PRO A 393 7.37 -6.86 32.86
C PRO A 393 8.17 -5.62 33.29
N PRO A 394 7.77 -4.91 34.37
CA PRO A 394 8.39 -3.64 34.78
C PRO A 394 9.87 -3.78 35.14
N ALA A 395 10.29 -4.96 35.66
CA ALA A 395 11.70 -5.24 35.96
C ALA A 395 12.58 -5.30 34.70
N VAL A 396 12.08 -5.88 33.61
CA VAL A 396 12.81 -6.01 32.33
C VAL A 396 12.93 -4.64 31.65
N TYR A 397 11.87 -3.84 31.70
CA TYR A 397 11.89 -2.46 31.19
C TYR A 397 12.87 -1.57 31.96
N ALA A 398 12.91 -1.67 33.30
CA ALA A 398 13.86 -0.91 34.11
C ALA A 398 15.32 -1.28 33.79
N ALA A 399 15.62 -2.57 33.62
CA ALA A 399 16.95 -3.04 33.21
C ALA A 399 17.34 -2.52 31.81
N TYR A 400 16.39 -2.49 30.87
CA TYR A 400 16.60 -1.90 29.54
C TYR A 400 16.93 -0.41 29.61
N CYS A 401 16.18 0.39 30.37
CA CYS A 401 16.46 1.82 30.53
C CYS A 401 17.85 2.09 31.12
N GLN A 402 18.28 1.28 32.10
CA GLN A 402 19.62 1.36 32.69
C GLN A 402 20.72 1.00 31.67
N ALA A 403 20.53 -0.06 30.88
CA ALA A 403 21.47 -0.45 29.84
C ALA A 403 21.57 0.60 28.70
N CYS A 404 20.46 1.24 28.34
CA CYS A 404 20.45 2.33 27.36
C CYS A 404 21.12 3.61 27.89
N ALA A 405 20.99 3.91 29.18
CA ALA A 405 21.70 5.03 29.81
C ALA A 405 23.22 4.77 29.82
N ALA A 406 23.65 3.55 30.18
CA ALA A 406 25.06 3.16 30.14
C ALA A 406 25.65 3.21 28.71
N ALA A 407 24.90 2.79 27.69
CA ALA A 407 25.31 2.90 26.29
C ALA A 407 25.40 4.35 25.78
N GLY A 408 24.72 5.30 26.44
CA GLY A 408 24.84 6.74 26.17
C GLY A 408 26.05 7.40 26.86
N GLU A 409 26.54 6.81 27.96
CA GLU A 409 27.73 7.26 28.69
C GLU A 409 29.04 6.68 28.11
N GLU A 410 29.00 5.59 27.34
CA GLU A 410 30.13 5.08 26.54
C GLU A 410 30.43 5.96 25.30
N LYS A 411 30.51 7.28 25.47
CA LYS A 411 31.38 8.10 24.61
C LYS A 411 32.83 7.77 24.99
N PRO A 412 33.77 7.68 24.03
CA PRO A 412 35.18 7.58 24.36
C PRO A 412 35.63 8.94 24.89
N GLU A 413 35.38 9.20 26.17
CA GLU A 413 36.01 10.30 26.89
C GLU A 413 37.49 9.96 27.10
N CYS A 414 38.33 10.89 26.66
CA CYS A 414 39.77 11.00 26.93
C CYS A 414 40.70 9.99 26.23
N ALA A 415 40.98 10.29 24.96
CA ALA A 415 42.36 10.34 24.52
C ALA A 415 43.10 11.39 25.39
N ASP A 416 43.85 10.88 26.37
CA ASP A 416 44.84 11.66 27.11
C ASP A 416 46.02 11.96 26.15
N PRO A 417 46.39 13.23 25.92
CA PRO A 417 47.45 13.58 24.99
C PRO A 417 48.80 13.40 25.68
N GLY A 418 49.32 12.17 25.70
CA GLY A 418 50.64 11.96 26.27
C GLY A 418 51.06 10.52 26.47
N THR A 419 51.28 9.76 25.39
CA THR A 419 52.45 8.89 25.22
C THR A 419 52.40 8.13 23.89
N GLY A 420 53.50 8.20 23.13
CA GLY A 420 53.91 7.17 22.17
C GLY A 420 53.03 6.96 20.94
N THR A 421 53.30 7.73 19.89
CA THR A 421 52.86 7.49 18.52
C THR A 421 53.36 6.13 18.02
N GLU A 422 52.47 5.16 17.80
CA GLU A 422 52.61 4.21 16.69
C GLU A 422 51.36 4.37 15.79
N PRO A 423 51.52 4.80 14.53
CA PRO A 423 50.39 4.87 13.61
C PRO A 423 49.99 3.44 13.21
N CYS A 424 48.73 3.07 13.48
CA CYS A 424 48.12 1.84 12.98
C CYS A 424 48.25 1.74 11.44
N CYS A 425 49.14 0.88 10.96
CA CYS A 425 49.20 0.05 9.74
C CYS A 425 48.38 0.33 8.44
N GLY A 426 47.60 1.42 8.29
CA GLY A 426 46.71 1.66 7.15
C GLY A 426 47.33 2.47 6.00
N GLU A 427 48.19 3.45 6.30
CA GLU A 427 48.79 4.33 5.26
C GLU A 427 49.84 3.59 4.41
N GLU A 428 50.63 2.70 5.02
CA GLU A 428 51.67 1.93 4.32
C GLU A 428 51.09 0.96 3.26
N ALA A 429 49.86 0.50 3.44
CA ALA A 429 49.17 -0.37 2.47
C ALA A 429 48.57 0.39 1.27
N LEU A 430 48.30 1.70 1.41
CA LEU A 430 47.71 2.54 0.37
C LEU A 430 48.74 3.13 -0.60
N GLU A 431 49.99 3.30 -0.16
CA GLU A 431 51.07 3.86 -0.99
C GLU A 431 51.35 3.04 -2.28
N PRO A 432 51.39 1.69 -2.26
CA PRO A 432 51.50 0.89 -3.48
C PRO A 432 50.36 1.11 -4.47
N LEU A 433 49.12 1.28 -3.98
CA LEU A 433 47.94 1.56 -4.81
C LEU A 433 48.02 2.98 -5.40
N ARG A 434 48.40 3.97 -4.59
CA ARG A 434 48.62 5.36 -5.03
C ARG A 434 49.70 5.44 -6.11
N ALA A 435 50.80 4.70 -5.98
CA ALA A 435 51.85 4.61 -6.98
C ALA A 435 51.35 3.97 -8.30
N ALA A 436 50.57 2.89 -8.22
CA ALA A 436 49.98 2.23 -9.39
C ALA A 436 48.99 3.14 -10.14
N LEU A 437 48.16 3.90 -9.42
CA LEU A 437 47.26 4.91 -9.98
C LEU A 437 48.02 6.10 -10.61
N GLY A 438 49.12 6.53 -9.98
CA GLY A 438 50.00 7.57 -10.54
C GLY A 438 50.67 7.14 -11.85
N GLN A 439 51.07 5.87 -11.96
CA GLN A 439 51.60 5.30 -13.20
C GLN A 439 50.54 5.19 -14.29
N LEU A 440 49.30 4.81 -13.95
CA LEU A 440 48.17 4.81 -14.88
C LEU A 440 47.97 6.21 -15.50
N ARG A 441 48.01 7.26 -14.68
CA ARG A 441 47.93 8.65 -15.16
C ARG A 441 49.03 9.03 -16.13
N ALA A 442 50.27 8.62 -15.85
CA ALA A 442 51.41 8.91 -16.71
C ALA A 442 51.24 8.27 -18.10
N LEU A 443 50.69 7.06 -18.17
CA LEU A 443 50.38 6.37 -19.42
C LEU A 443 49.26 7.08 -20.21
N MET A 444 48.28 7.65 -19.52
CA MET A 444 47.16 8.37 -20.16
C MET A 444 47.57 9.70 -20.80
N ALA A 445 48.70 10.28 -20.40
CA ALA A 445 49.26 11.46 -21.03
C ALA A 445 49.97 11.16 -22.37
N ASN A 446 50.27 9.89 -22.66
CA ASN A 446 51.00 9.48 -23.87
C ASN A 446 50.16 8.57 -24.80
N PRO A 447 49.62 9.09 -25.91
CA PRO A 447 48.72 8.33 -26.79
C PRO A 447 49.39 7.17 -27.55
N MET A 448 50.72 7.02 -27.48
CA MET A 448 51.44 5.91 -28.12
C MET A 448 51.53 4.65 -27.24
N GLN A 449 51.05 4.69 -26.00
CA GLN A 449 51.20 3.61 -25.00
C GLN A 449 49.86 3.01 -24.53
N TYR A 450 48.78 3.23 -25.28
CA TYR A 450 47.43 2.74 -24.94
C TYR A 450 47.36 1.21 -24.72
N ASP A 451 48.22 0.44 -25.39
CA ASP A 451 48.28 -1.03 -25.25
C ASP A 451 48.72 -1.48 -23.84
N ALA A 452 49.46 -0.64 -23.11
CA ALA A 452 49.92 -0.93 -21.76
C ALA A 452 48.88 -0.61 -20.66
N LEU A 453 47.78 0.08 -21.00
CA LEU A 453 46.75 0.47 -20.02
C LEU A 453 46.02 -0.73 -19.43
N SER A 454 45.71 -1.75 -20.23
CA SER A 454 45.01 -2.95 -19.74
C SER A 454 45.85 -3.73 -18.73
N ALA A 455 47.16 -3.84 -18.96
CA ALA A 455 48.11 -4.46 -18.04
C ALA A 455 48.23 -3.66 -16.74
N GLN A 456 48.32 -2.33 -16.83
CA GLN A 456 48.37 -1.47 -15.64
C GLN A 456 47.06 -1.51 -14.83
N MET A 457 45.90 -1.60 -15.51
CA MET A 457 44.61 -1.80 -14.84
C MET A 457 44.54 -3.14 -14.09
N GLY A 458 45.17 -4.20 -14.64
CA GLY A 458 45.33 -5.47 -13.94
C GLY A 458 46.18 -5.34 -12.68
N ALA A 459 47.28 -4.57 -12.73
CA ALA A 459 48.10 -4.27 -11.56
C ALA A 459 47.35 -3.46 -10.49
N VAL A 460 46.54 -2.47 -10.90
CA VAL A 460 45.68 -1.71 -9.98
C VAL A 460 44.66 -2.62 -9.29
N ALA A 461 44.03 -3.54 -10.02
CA ALA A 461 43.09 -4.51 -9.46
C ALA A 461 43.75 -5.44 -8.43
N GLU A 462 44.95 -5.96 -8.73
CA GLU A 462 45.70 -6.83 -7.81
C GLU A 462 46.09 -6.09 -6.52
N LYS A 463 46.56 -4.84 -6.63
CA LYS A 463 46.90 -4.01 -5.46
C LYS A 463 45.66 -3.62 -4.67
N LEU A 464 44.52 -3.37 -5.33
CA LEU A 464 43.25 -3.11 -4.67
C LEU A 464 42.75 -4.33 -3.89
N ASP A 465 42.83 -5.53 -4.47
CA ASP A 465 42.50 -6.79 -3.78
C ASP A 465 43.40 -7.04 -2.55
N ALA A 466 44.67 -6.65 -2.63
CA ALA A 466 45.60 -6.75 -1.50
C ALA A 466 45.24 -5.79 -0.36
N VAL A 467 44.78 -4.57 -0.67
CA VAL A 467 44.30 -3.58 0.31
C VAL A 467 42.96 -4.01 0.92
N LEU A 468 42.06 -4.59 0.13
CA LEU A 468 40.72 -4.97 0.58
C LEU A 468 40.69 -6.24 1.46
N GLY A 469 41.78 -7.02 1.50
CA GLY A 469 41.92 -8.19 2.38
C GLY A 469 40.98 -9.33 1.99
N ARG A 470 41.49 -10.31 1.23
CA ARG A 470 40.71 -11.45 0.71
C ARG A 470 40.14 -12.33 1.85
N ARG A 471 38.91 -12.08 2.32
CA ARG A 471 38.10 -13.13 2.99
C ARG A 471 37.59 -14.07 1.89
N LYS A 472 38.18 -15.25 1.80
CA LYS A 472 37.93 -16.20 0.70
C LYS A 472 36.61 -16.98 0.80
N ASP A 473 35.80 -16.77 1.84
CA ASP A 473 34.77 -17.73 2.24
C ASP A 473 33.32 -17.19 2.38
N GLU A 474 33.00 -15.98 1.91
CA GLU A 474 31.60 -15.52 1.89
C GLU A 474 31.12 -15.34 0.44
N VAL A 475 30.43 -16.35 -0.08
CA VAL A 475 29.60 -16.21 -1.28
C VAL A 475 28.35 -15.43 -0.85
N CYS A 476 28.47 -14.11 -0.69
CA CYS A 476 27.32 -13.22 -0.54
C CYS A 476 26.60 -13.15 -1.88
N SER A 477 25.52 -13.93 -1.99
CA SER A 477 24.49 -13.81 -3.02
C SER A 477 23.36 -12.92 -2.48
N GLU A 478 23.65 -11.66 -2.15
CA GLU A 478 22.59 -10.68 -1.98
C GLU A 478 22.26 -10.10 -3.36
N GLU A 479 21.03 -10.33 -3.82
CA GLU A 479 20.53 -9.85 -5.11
C GLU A 479 20.30 -8.32 -5.13
N THR A 480 20.25 -7.69 -3.95
CA THR A 480 19.97 -6.26 -3.76
C THR A 480 20.96 -5.61 -2.79
N ILE A 481 21.39 -4.37 -3.10
CA ILE A 481 22.27 -3.57 -2.22
C ILE A 481 21.40 -2.73 -1.29
N GLN A 482 21.49 -2.95 0.02
CA GLN A 482 20.89 -2.07 1.02
C GLN A 482 21.86 -0.95 1.41
N LEU A 483 21.47 0.31 1.18
CA LEU A 483 22.26 1.48 1.58
C LEU A 483 21.73 2.05 2.89
N SER A 484 22.53 1.95 3.97
CA SER A 484 22.25 2.67 5.22
C SER A 484 22.59 4.15 5.05
N SER A 485 21.57 4.98 4.82
CA SER A 485 21.71 6.44 4.61
C SER A 485 22.12 7.24 5.86
N LEU A 486 22.28 6.58 7.02
CA LEU A 486 22.34 7.23 8.34
C LEU A 486 23.61 6.98 9.18
N ALA A 487 24.64 6.28 8.68
CA ALA A 487 25.86 6.06 9.45
C ALA A 487 27.05 6.90 8.91
N PRO A 488 27.47 7.97 9.60
CA PRO A 488 28.71 8.68 9.32
C PRO A 488 29.90 8.03 10.05
N ASP A 489 29.97 6.70 10.07
CA ASP A 489 31.14 6.03 10.65
C ASP A 489 32.21 5.86 9.57
N VAL A 490 33.35 6.50 9.82
CA VAL A 490 34.51 6.58 8.92
C VAL A 490 35.17 5.19 8.85
N SER A 491 34.61 4.32 8.03
CA SER A 491 35.29 3.08 7.65
C SER A 491 36.51 3.43 6.77
N TRP A 492 37.61 2.69 6.95
CA TRP A 492 38.80 2.76 6.11
C TRP A 492 38.50 2.58 4.60
N GLN A 493 37.37 1.94 4.28
CA GLN A 493 36.88 1.76 2.90
C GLN A 493 36.55 3.10 2.21
N TYR A 494 36.08 4.12 2.93
CA TYR A 494 35.81 5.44 2.32
C TYR A 494 37.10 6.16 1.88
N GLN A 495 38.22 5.96 2.58
CA GLN A 495 39.51 6.53 2.17
C GLN A 495 40.03 5.89 0.87
N VAL A 496 39.83 4.58 0.71
CA VAL A 496 40.14 3.85 -0.53
C VAL A 496 39.24 4.34 -1.67
N VAL A 497 37.93 4.46 -1.43
CA VAL A 497 36.96 4.93 -2.42
C VAL A 497 37.27 6.37 -2.84
N ASP A 498 37.57 7.27 -1.93
CA ASP A 498 37.93 8.66 -2.25
C ASP A 498 39.22 8.74 -3.08
N LEU A 499 40.22 7.91 -2.77
CA LEU A 499 41.44 7.80 -3.57
C LEU A 499 41.13 7.33 -5.01
N LEU A 500 40.28 6.32 -5.17
CA LEU A 500 39.88 5.77 -6.47
C LEU A 500 39.04 6.75 -7.29
N LEU A 501 38.05 7.41 -6.68
CA LEU A 501 37.22 8.42 -7.34
C LEU A 501 38.07 9.64 -7.77
N THR A 502 38.98 10.08 -6.91
CA THR A 502 39.91 11.17 -7.22
C THR A 502 40.85 10.78 -8.36
N ALA A 503 41.41 9.57 -8.34
CA ALA A 503 42.25 9.06 -9.41
C ALA A 503 41.48 9.03 -10.74
N PHE A 504 40.26 8.48 -10.77
CA PHE A 504 39.42 8.46 -11.98
C PHE A 504 39.19 9.85 -12.57
N CYS A 505 38.88 10.84 -11.72
CA CYS A 505 38.67 12.23 -12.16
C CYS A 505 39.94 12.85 -12.74
N GLN A 506 41.09 12.62 -12.10
CA GLN A 506 42.40 13.12 -12.55
C GLN A 506 42.85 12.44 -13.86
N ASP A 507 42.60 11.15 -13.98
CA ASP A 507 42.94 10.31 -15.12
C ASP A 507 42.09 10.68 -16.34
N LEU A 508 40.78 10.84 -16.17
CA LEU A 508 39.90 11.35 -17.22
C LEU A 508 40.34 12.72 -17.72
N THR A 509 40.68 13.64 -16.80
CA THR A 509 41.13 14.99 -17.15
C THR A 509 42.43 14.95 -17.95
N ALA A 510 43.38 14.10 -17.54
CA ALA A 510 44.63 13.88 -18.27
C ALA A 510 44.38 13.33 -19.68
N ALA A 511 43.58 12.27 -19.84
CA ALA A 511 43.27 11.72 -21.16
C ALA A 511 42.54 12.71 -22.07
N CYS A 512 41.54 13.43 -21.54
CA CYS A 512 40.76 14.40 -22.32
C CYS A 512 41.59 15.60 -22.80
N SER A 513 42.69 15.92 -22.14
CA SER A 513 43.59 17.02 -22.55
C SER A 513 44.37 16.71 -23.83
N PHE A 514 44.59 15.43 -24.16
CA PHE A 514 45.36 15.00 -25.33
C PHE A 514 44.51 14.34 -26.42
N VAL A 515 43.47 13.59 -26.05
CA VAL A 515 42.67 12.76 -26.97
C VAL A 515 41.16 12.87 -26.64
N PRO A 516 40.26 13.01 -27.63
CA PRO A 516 38.82 13.03 -27.37
C PRO A 516 38.29 11.67 -26.87
N PRO A 517 37.19 11.63 -26.08
CA PRO A 517 36.62 10.41 -25.49
C PRO A 517 36.40 9.24 -26.44
N GLU A 518 36.07 9.51 -27.71
CA GLU A 518 35.91 8.51 -28.78
C GLU A 518 37.14 7.61 -28.95
N ARG A 519 38.34 8.17 -28.74
CA ARG A 519 39.63 7.53 -29.07
C ARG A 519 40.44 7.14 -27.83
N GLN A 520 39.86 7.24 -26.63
CA GLN A 520 40.58 6.98 -25.37
C GLN A 520 40.73 5.48 -25.03
N GLY A 521 40.14 4.55 -25.80
CA GLY A 521 40.21 3.11 -25.49
C GLY A 521 39.31 2.69 -24.31
N PRO A 522 39.33 1.41 -23.88
CA PRO A 522 38.37 0.85 -22.91
C PRO A 522 38.77 1.03 -21.43
N TRP A 523 39.79 1.83 -21.11
CA TRP A 523 40.33 1.94 -19.74
C TRP A 523 39.26 2.34 -18.70
N ALA A 524 38.36 3.26 -19.04
CA ALA A 524 37.33 3.74 -18.12
C ALA A 524 36.32 2.64 -17.79
N THR A 525 35.91 1.85 -18.79
CA THR A 525 35.05 0.67 -18.61
C THR A 525 35.75 -0.39 -17.75
N LEU A 526 37.05 -0.61 -17.95
CA LEU A 526 37.85 -1.53 -17.11
C LEU A 526 37.97 -1.02 -15.67
N PHE A 527 38.16 0.29 -15.47
CA PHE A 527 38.22 0.92 -14.15
C PHE A 527 36.90 0.78 -13.40
N VAL A 528 35.77 1.01 -14.08
CA VAL A 528 34.45 0.79 -13.47
C VAL A 528 34.22 -0.68 -13.14
N ARG A 529 34.61 -1.62 -14.01
CA ARG A 529 34.54 -3.06 -13.67
C ARG A 529 35.33 -3.41 -12.41
N THR A 530 36.49 -2.78 -12.18
CA THR A 530 37.26 -2.97 -10.93
C THR A 530 36.57 -2.34 -9.71
N LEU A 531 35.88 -1.21 -9.87
CA LEU A 531 35.08 -0.57 -8.81
C LEU A 531 33.82 -1.38 -8.46
N CYS A 532 33.23 -2.03 -9.45
CA CYS A 532 32.01 -2.83 -9.32
C CYS A 532 32.29 -4.24 -8.74
N ALA A 533 33.49 -4.50 -8.23
CA ALA A 533 33.74 -5.66 -7.40
C ALA A 533 32.76 -5.63 -6.19
N ARG A 534 32.08 -6.75 -5.94
CA ARG A 534 30.90 -6.82 -5.04
C ARG A 534 31.15 -6.25 -3.64
N ALA A 535 32.39 -6.34 -3.13
CA ALA A 535 32.76 -5.84 -1.82
C ALA A 535 32.88 -4.29 -1.74
N LEU A 536 33.17 -3.60 -2.85
CA LEU A 536 33.43 -2.15 -2.86
C LEU A 536 32.20 -1.36 -3.34
N LEU A 537 31.35 -1.97 -4.16
CA LEU A 537 30.21 -1.30 -4.81
C LEU A 537 29.25 -0.59 -3.82
N PRO A 538 28.85 -1.18 -2.67
CA PRO A 538 28.01 -0.48 -1.69
C PRO A 538 28.68 0.77 -1.11
N ALA A 539 29.99 0.70 -0.81
CA ALA A 539 30.76 1.84 -0.30
C ALA A 539 30.93 2.94 -1.35
N VAL A 540 31.12 2.58 -2.63
CA VAL A 540 31.17 3.53 -3.76
C VAL A 540 29.83 4.24 -3.91
N LEU A 541 28.72 3.51 -3.90
CA LEU A 541 27.38 4.10 -4.02
C LEU A 541 27.04 4.99 -2.83
N ALA A 542 27.33 4.55 -1.59
CA ALA A 542 27.14 5.36 -0.40
C ALA A 542 27.95 6.66 -0.45
N ARG A 543 29.21 6.59 -0.90
CA ARG A 543 30.05 7.78 -1.06
C ARG A 543 29.55 8.71 -2.16
N LEU A 544 29.11 8.17 -3.29
CA LEU A 544 28.47 8.96 -4.36
C LEU A 544 27.19 9.65 -3.86
N CYS A 545 26.41 9.01 -2.98
CA CYS A 545 25.28 9.66 -2.32
C CYS A 545 25.69 10.90 -1.55
N GLN A 546 26.72 10.77 -0.70
CA GLN A 546 27.23 11.90 0.08
C GLN A 546 27.75 13.03 -0.82
N LEU A 547 28.52 12.68 -1.86
CA LEU A 547 29.11 13.64 -2.78
C LEU A 547 28.04 14.37 -3.60
N LEU A 548 27.04 13.66 -4.12
CA LEU A 548 26.01 14.24 -4.99
C LEU A 548 24.91 14.97 -4.21
N ARG A 549 24.47 14.45 -3.04
CA ARG A 549 23.40 15.06 -2.24
C ARG A 549 23.88 16.21 -1.34
N HIS A 550 25.01 16.03 -0.65
CA HIS A 550 25.45 16.99 0.38
C HIS A 550 26.59 17.89 -0.10
N GLN A 551 27.54 17.35 -0.87
CA GLN A 551 28.75 18.09 -1.25
C GLN A 551 28.70 18.66 -2.68
N GLY A 552 27.63 18.42 -3.45
CA GLY A 552 27.53 18.75 -4.87
C GLY A 552 27.95 20.18 -5.24
N PRO A 553 27.40 21.22 -4.59
CA PRO A 553 27.77 22.62 -4.87
C PRO A 553 29.25 22.96 -4.65
N SER A 554 29.91 22.24 -3.74
CA SER A 554 31.32 22.46 -3.37
C SER A 554 32.32 21.75 -4.30
N LEU A 555 31.85 20.89 -5.21
CA LEU A 555 32.70 20.12 -6.11
C LEU A 555 33.31 21.02 -7.21
N SER A 556 34.59 20.77 -7.51
CA SER A 556 35.30 21.42 -8.61
C SER A 556 34.74 20.96 -9.97
N ALA A 557 34.92 21.78 -11.00
CA ALA A 557 34.46 21.45 -12.36
C ALA A 557 35.04 20.12 -12.89
N SER A 558 36.30 19.81 -12.54
CA SER A 558 36.95 18.54 -12.92
C SER A 558 36.36 17.35 -12.18
N HIS A 559 36.00 17.49 -10.91
CA HIS A 559 35.30 16.43 -10.16
C HIS A 559 33.90 16.21 -10.73
N VAL A 560 33.16 17.26 -11.10
CA VAL A 560 31.83 17.12 -11.74
C VAL A 560 31.93 16.34 -13.05
N LEU A 561 32.91 16.66 -13.90
CA LEU A 561 33.15 15.95 -15.16
C LEU A 561 33.49 14.48 -14.95
N GLY A 562 34.40 14.20 -14.01
CA GLY A 562 34.82 12.84 -13.68
C GLY A 562 33.67 12.00 -13.11
N LEU A 563 32.91 12.53 -12.16
CA LEU A 563 31.76 11.82 -11.59
C LEU A 563 30.62 11.64 -12.60
N ALA A 564 30.39 12.60 -13.50
CA ALA A 564 29.41 12.46 -14.57
C ALA A 564 29.79 11.38 -15.59
N ALA A 565 31.08 11.32 -15.98
CA ALA A 565 31.59 10.24 -16.83
C ALA A 565 31.53 8.87 -16.12
N LEU A 566 31.83 8.83 -14.82
CA LEU A 566 31.70 7.62 -14.00
C LEU A 566 30.25 7.11 -13.99
N ALA A 567 29.26 8.00 -13.83
CA ALA A 567 27.85 7.65 -13.87
C ALA A 567 27.42 7.05 -15.23
N VAL A 568 27.96 7.58 -16.35
CA VAL A 568 27.73 7.02 -17.69
C VAL A 568 28.28 5.58 -17.80
N HIS A 569 29.50 5.33 -17.29
CA HIS A 569 30.11 4.00 -17.32
C HIS A 569 29.44 3.02 -16.35
N LEU A 570 28.93 3.47 -15.21
CA LEU A 570 28.08 2.67 -14.32
C LEU A 570 26.77 2.28 -15.01
N GLY A 571 26.19 3.18 -15.80
CA GLY A 571 25.03 2.87 -16.63
C GLY A 571 25.32 1.89 -17.77
N GLU A 572 26.49 1.98 -18.41
CA GLU A 572 26.92 0.98 -19.41
C GLU A 572 26.97 -0.43 -18.79
N ALA A 573 27.35 -0.53 -17.52
CA ALA A 573 27.40 -1.77 -16.75
C ALA A 573 26.05 -2.21 -16.14
N ARG A 574 24.92 -1.56 -16.48
CA ARG A 574 23.59 -1.82 -15.88
C ARG A 574 23.21 -3.30 -15.84
N ALA A 575 23.48 -4.07 -16.89
CA ALA A 575 23.11 -5.49 -16.95
C ALA A 575 23.90 -6.38 -15.96
N THR A 576 25.02 -5.89 -15.43
CA THR A 576 25.91 -6.61 -14.51
C THR A 576 25.81 -6.15 -13.06
N LEU A 577 25.11 -5.04 -12.80
CA LEU A 577 24.99 -4.45 -11.47
C LEU A 577 23.70 -4.92 -10.79
N PRO A 578 23.74 -5.26 -9.48
CA PRO A 578 22.54 -5.55 -8.71
C PRO A 578 21.69 -4.28 -8.51
N GLU A 579 20.41 -4.47 -8.19
CA GLU A 579 19.50 -3.36 -7.90
C GLU A 579 19.75 -2.80 -6.48
N VAL A 580 19.47 -1.52 -6.29
CA VAL A 580 19.73 -0.78 -5.05
C VAL A 580 18.41 -0.53 -4.34
N ASP A 581 18.34 -0.87 -3.05
CA ASP A 581 17.25 -0.47 -2.17
C ASP A 581 17.63 0.82 -1.42
N PRO A 582 16.98 1.96 -1.72
CA PRO A 582 17.26 3.24 -1.07
C PRO A 582 16.79 3.33 0.40
N GLY A 583 16.19 2.27 0.96
CA GLY A 583 15.86 2.16 2.39
C GLY A 583 14.37 2.23 2.71
N PRO A 584 14.00 2.02 3.99
CA PRO A 584 12.64 1.65 4.41
C PRO A 584 11.56 2.74 4.21
N ALA A 585 11.94 4.01 4.08
CA ALA A 585 10.99 5.13 3.88
C ALA A 585 10.44 5.24 2.45
N THR A 586 11.08 4.60 1.47
CA THR A 586 10.73 4.67 0.04
C THR A 586 10.27 3.34 -0.55
N ALA A 587 10.10 2.31 0.30
CA ALA A 587 9.95 0.92 -0.10
C ALA A 587 8.64 0.63 -0.86
N THR A 588 8.74 0.63 -2.20
CA THR A 588 7.89 -0.24 -3.03
C THR A 588 8.66 -0.95 -4.14
N ARG A 589 9.85 -0.47 -4.56
CA ARG A 589 10.67 -1.08 -5.62
C ARG A 589 12.17 -0.83 -5.43
N SER A 590 12.97 -1.87 -5.65
CA SER A 590 14.40 -1.78 -5.91
C SER A 590 14.65 -1.00 -7.21
N LEU A 591 15.69 -0.16 -7.23
CA LEU A 591 15.99 0.73 -8.35
C LEU A 591 17.32 0.33 -9.01
N PRO A 592 17.44 0.37 -10.35
CA PRO A 592 18.73 0.24 -11.01
C PRO A 592 19.62 1.45 -10.71
N VAL A 593 20.94 1.25 -10.69
CA VAL A 593 21.93 2.28 -10.32
C VAL A 593 21.74 3.64 -11.04
N PRO A 594 21.45 3.71 -12.36
CA PRO A 594 21.22 5.00 -13.02
C PRO A 594 19.98 5.76 -12.51
N GLU A 595 18.90 5.05 -12.16
CA GLU A 595 17.68 5.66 -11.60
C GLU A 595 17.92 6.10 -10.16
N PHE A 596 18.70 5.33 -9.41
CA PHE A 596 19.16 5.71 -8.08
C PHE A 596 19.99 7.00 -8.11
N LEU A 597 20.99 7.09 -9.00
CA LEU A 597 21.85 8.28 -9.15
C LEU A 597 21.04 9.52 -9.57
N ASP A 598 20.03 9.35 -10.42
CA ASP A 598 19.10 10.42 -10.73
C ASP A 598 18.33 10.88 -9.48
N GLY A 599 17.83 9.96 -8.67
CA GLY A 599 17.20 10.26 -7.37
C GLY A 599 18.10 10.97 -6.35
N LEU A 600 19.41 11.09 -6.59
CA LEU A 600 20.34 11.88 -5.76
C LEU A 600 20.45 13.34 -6.21
N LEU A 601 20.15 13.64 -7.48
CA LEU A 601 20.22 14.99 -8.02
C LEU A 601 18.95 15.76 -7.67
N SER A 602 19.07 16.78 -6.82
CA SER A 602 17.94 17.62 -6.40
C SER A 602 17.93 18.98 -7.09
N CYS A 603 16.74 19.46 -7.43
CA CYS A 603 16.52 20.80 -7.99
C CYS A 603 15.94 21.78 -6.95
N HIS A 604 15.91 21.42 -5.65
CA HIS A 604 15.21 22.16 -4.58
C HIS A 604 15.76 23.57 -4.30
N ALA A 605 17.07 23.76 -4.50
CA ALA A 605 17.78 25.01 -4.24
C ALA A 605 18.56 25.47 -5.48
N GLY A 606 18.93 26.73 -5.55
CA GLY A 606 19.61 27.31 -6.70
C GLY A 606 21.01 26.75 -6.91
N GLU A 607 21.74 26.49 -5.82
CA GLU A 607 23.05 25.84 -5.90
C GLU A 607 22.93 24.38 -6.37
N SER A 608 21.91 23.66 -5.90
CA SER A 608 21.65 22.28 -6.31
C SER A 608 21.14 22.19 -7.75
N ALA A 609 20.30 23.12 -8.20
CA ALA A 609 19.83 23.23 -9.58
C ALA A 609 20.96 23.59 -10.56
N LEU A 610 21.88 24.49 -10.16
CA LEU A 610 23.08 24.78 -10.93
C LEU A 610 24.03 23.58 -10.98
N PHE A 611 24.19 22.85 -9.88
CA PHE A 611 24.95 21.60 -9.84
C PHE A 611 24.32 20.53 -10.74
N CYS A 612 23.00 20.35 -10.67
CA CYS A 612 22.25 19.43 -11.54
C CYS A 612 22.44 19.80 -13.01
N LEU A 613 22.37 21.09 -13.38
CA LEU A 613 22.65 21.54 -14.74
C LEU A 613 24.07 21.16 -15.17
N LYS A 614 25.08 21.43 -14.34
CA LYS A 614 26.50 21.10 -14.63
C LYS A 614 26.68 19.59 -14.82
N PHE A 615 26.17 18.79 -13.89
CA PHE A 615 26.30 17.34 -13.90
C PHE A 615 25.60 16.72 -15.12
N CYS A 616 24.35 17.10 -15.40
CA CYS A 616 23.62 16.58 -16.55
C CYS A 616 24.26 16.99 -17.87
N THR A 617 24.71 18.26 -17.99
CA THR A 617 25.42 18.73 -19.19
C THR A 617 26.69 17.93 -19.44
N ALA A 618 27.48 17.66 -18.38
CA ALA A 618 28.68 16.85 -18.46
C ALA A 618 28.38 15.40 -18.88
N ALA A 619 27.39 14.76 -18.28
CA ALA A 619 27.02 13.37 -18.56
C ALA A 619 26.52 13.19 -20.00
N ILE A 620 25.67 14.10 -20.48
CA ILE A 620 25.14 14.07 -21.84
C ILE A 620 26.24 14.39 -22.85
N ALA A 621 27.06 15.42 -22.62
CA ALA A 621 28.16 15.75 -23.54
C ALA A 621 29.20 14.61 -23.63
N TYR A 622 29.51 13.96 -22.51
CA TYR A 622 30.47 12.85 -22.47
C TYR A 622 29.96 11.64 -23.24
N SER A 623 28.72 11.23 -22.99
CA SER A 623 28.09 10.09 -23.68
C SER A 623 27.92 10.37 -25.17
N TRP A 624 27.54 11.60 -25.54
CA TRP A 624 27.43 12.01 -26.95
C TRP A 624 28.75 11.91 -27.70
N CYS A 625 29.86 12.31 -27.05
CA CYS A 625 31.18 12.13 -27.61
C CYS A 625 31.59 10.66 -27.65
N ARG A 626 31.58 9.95 -26.53
CA ARG A 626 32.13 8.60 -26.44
C ARG A 626 31.48 7.61 -27.42
N PHE A 627 30.18 7.74 -27.66
CA PHE A 627 29.37 6.82 -28.46
C PHE A 627 28.97 7.40 -29.83
N SER A 628 29.79 8.29 -30.42
CA SER A 628 29.49 9.03 -31.65
C SER A 628 29.01 8.22 -32.88
N PRO A 629 29.32 6.92 -33.09
CA PRO A 629 28.71 6.19 -34.21
C PRO A 629 27.20 5.89 -34.02
N GLN A 630 26.69 5.79 -32.78
CA GLN A 630 25.27 5.56 -32.45
C GLN A 630 24.91 6.14 -31.06
N PRO A 631 24.92 7.48 -30.87
CA PRO A 631 24.75 8.10 -29.55
C PRO A 631 23.36 7.85 -28.95
N HIS A 632 22.31 7.74 -29.78
CA HIS A 632 20.93 7.55 -29.34
C HIS A 632 20.72 6.26 -28.54
N ARG A 633 21.29 5.14 -28.99
CA ARG A 633 21.15 3.83 -28.31
C ARG A 633 21.95 3.77 -27.02
N ALA A 634 23.11 4.43 -27.00
CA ALA A 634 23.98 4.48 -25.84
C ALA A 634 23.40 5.35 -24.71
N LEU A 635 22.79 6.50 -25.05
CA LEU A 635 22.12 7.36 -24.07
C LEU A 635 20.99 6.63 -23.33
N ARG A 636 20.17 5.84 -24.05
CA ARG A 636 19.07 5.06 -23.45
C ARG A 636 19.54 3.92 -22.54
N SER A 637 20.73 3.38 -22.80
CA SER A 637 21.30 2.29 -22.00
C SER A 637 22.10 2.80 -20.81
N CYS A 638 22.79 3.93 -20.94
CA CYS A 638 23.73 4.45 -19.96
C CYS A 638 23.16 5.52 -19.02
N LEU A 639 22.13 6.27 -19.43
CA LEU A 639 21.54 7.34 -18.63
C LEU A 639 20.08 7.02 -18.30
N SER A 640 19.61 7.48 -17.14
CA SER A 640 18.19 7.43 -16.82
C SER A 640 17.41 8.50 -17.61
N PRO A 641 16.17 8.22 -18.03
CA PRO A 641 15.31 9.23 -18.64
C PRO A 641 15.08 10.45 -17.74
N GLY A 642 15.00 10.24 -16.42
CA GLY A 642 14.79 11.32 -15.44
C GLY A 642 15.93 12.35 -15.42
N LEU A 643 17.19 11.92 -15.61
CA LEU A 643 18.33 12.83 -15.71
C LEU A 643 18.22 13.78 -16.92
N ILE A 644 17.74 13.25 -18.06
CA ILE A 644 17.51 14.04 -19.30
C ILE A 644 16.32 15.00 -19.12
N LYS A 645 15.28 14.59 -18.40
CA LYS A 645 14.15 15.47 -18.03
C LYS A 645 14.58 16.60 -17.08
N LYS A 646 15.43 16.31 -16.09
CA LYS A 646 16.03 17.32 -15.22
C LYS A 646 16.93 18.29 -15.98
N PHE A 647 17.68 17.81 -16.98
CA PHE A 647 18.43 18.67 -17.88
C PHE A 647 17.51 19.64 -18.65
N GLN A 648 16.45 19.13 -19.29
CA GLN A 648 15.45 19.96 -19.98
C GLN A 648 14.88 21.03 -19.05
N PHE A 649 14.45 20.62 -17.85
CA PHE A 649 13.93 21.52 -16.82
C PHE A 649 14.95 22.61 -16.44
N ALA A 650 16.17 22.21 -16.08
CA ALA A 650 17.20 23.13 -15.61
C ALA A 650 17.67 24.10 -16.70
N VAL A 651 17.77 23.66 -17.96
CA VAL A 651 18.12 24.52 -19.10
C VAL A 651 17.02 25.54 -19.34
N LEU A 652 15.76 25.12 -19.43
CA LEU A 652 14.64 26.02 -19.65
C LEU A 652 14.47 27.02 -18.50
N ARG A 653 14.74 26.62 -17.25
CA ARG A 653 14.65 27.49 -16.07
C ARG A 653 15.80 28.49 -15.99
N LEU A 654 17.05 28.02 -16.07
CA LEU A 654 18.25 28.82 -15.76
C LEU A 654 18.83 29.56 -16.98
N VAL A 655 18.45 29.18 -18.20
CA VAL A 655 18.98 29.77 -19.44
C VAL A 655 17.81 30.32 -20.27
N SER A 656 17.45 31.59 -20.06
CA SER A 656 16.35 32.25 -20.78
C SER A 656 16.48 32.17 -22.31
N LYS A 657 17.70 32.28 -22.84
CA LYS A 657 18.02 32.13 -24.28
C LYS A 657 17.62 30.78 -24.90
N ALA A 658 17.33 29.76 -24.08
CA ALA A 658 16.89 28.46 -24.54
C ALA A 658 15.39 28.43 -24.91
N ARG A 659 14.61 29.42 -24.46
CA ARG A 659 13.17 29.57 -24.69
C ARG A 659 12.85 30.24 -26.03
N GLU A 660 13.77 31.06 -26.54
CA GLU A 660 13.61 31.76 -27.82
C GLU A 660 13.75 30.80 -29.02
N PRO A 661 12.82 30.79 -29.99
CA PRO A 661 12.95 29.97 -31.19
C PRO A 661 14.14 30.44 -32.02
N HIS A 662 15.23 29.66 -32.02
CA HIS A 662 16.45 29.96 -32.78
C HIS A 662 16.62 29.01 -33.97
N PRO A 663 17.20 29.48 -35.09
CA PRO A 663 17.61 28.60 -36.17
C PRO A 663 18.67 27.62 -35.65
N VAL A 664 18.43 26.33 -35.91
CA VAL A 664 19.25 25.21 -35.46
C VAL A 664 20.68 25.35 -36.02
N GLU A 665 21.68 25.42 -35.14
CA GLU A 665 23.08 25.48 -35.56
C GLU A 665 23.56 24.07 -35.95
N SER A 666 23.72 23.83 -37.25
CA SER A 666 24.31 22.60 -37.79
C SER A 666 25.84 22.63 -37.65
N LYS A 667 26.35 22.54 -36.42
CA LYS A 667 27.77 22.24 -36.17
C LYS A 667 27.92 20.75 -35.86
N ALA A 668 28.59 20.05 -36.75
CA ALA A 668 28.76 18.59 -36.73
C ALA A 668 29.69 18.04 -35.63
N SER A 669 30.37 18.90 -34.84
CA SER A 669 31.30 18.44 -33.79
C SER A 669 30.70 18.61 -32.40
N PRO A 670 30.69 17.58 -31.54
CA PRO A 670 30.16 17.69 -30.19
C PRO A 670 31.02 18.64 -29.33
N PRO A 671 30.40 19.50 -28.50
CA PRO A 671 31.12 20.42 -27.64
C PRO A 671 31.71 19.60 -26.48
N TRP A 672 32.90 19.04 -26.63
CA TRP A 672 33.63 18.43 -25.49
C TRP A 672 34.90 19.19 -25.15
N ARG A 673 35.56 19.75 -26.18
CA ARG A 673 36.79 20.53 -26.03
C ARG A 673 36.69 21.74 -25.06
N PRO A 674 35.56 22.46 -24.94
CA PRO A 674 35.46 23.54 -23.96
C PRO A 674 35.51 23.02 -22.52
N PHE A 675 34.87 21.88 -22.23
CA PHE A 675 34.61 21.40 -20.87
C PHE A 675 35.87 21.00 -20.09
N CYS A 676 36.96 20.69 -20.78
CA CYS A 676 38.24 20.32 -20.14
C CYS A 676 39.02 21.53 -19.61
N LEU A 677 38.52 22.76 -19.80
CA LEU A 677 39.16 23.99 -19.35
C LEU A 677 38.54 24.47 -18.01
N PRO A 678 39.36 24.91 -17.04
CA PRO A 678 38.89 25.32 -15.70
C PRO A 678 37.92 26.50 -15.67
N SER A 679 37.87 27.30 -16.74
CA SER A 679 37.17 28.60 -16.81
C SER A 679 35.86 28.56 -17.61
N THR A 680 35.13 27.43 -17.63
CA THR A 680 33.96 27.29 -18.50
C THR A 680 32.67 27.83 -17.92
N ASP A 681 31.98 28.66 -18.71
CA ASP A 681 30.59 29.05 -18.49
C ASP A 681 29.67 27.88 -18.82
N TRP A 682 29.40 27.02 -17.82
CA TRP A 682 28.53 25.84 -17.94
C TRP A 682 27.16 26.13 -18.56
N ARG A 683 26.58 27.33 -18.34
CA ARG A 683 25.32 27.76 -18.97
C ARG A 683 25.44 27.89 -20.49
N SER A 684 26.57 28.41 -20.99
CA SER A 684 26.83 28.52 -22.43
C SER A 684 27.00 27.15 -23.08
N ALA A 685 27.61 26.23 -22.35
CA ALA A 685 27.90 24.88 -22.81
C ALA A 685 26.62 24.02 -22.86
N ALA A 686 25.75 24.16 -21.85
CA ALA A 686 24.41 23.58 -21.86
C ALA A 686 23.55 24.14 -23.02
N LEU A 687 23.63 25.45 -23.29
CA LEU A 687 22.93 26.07 -24.42
C LEU A 687 23.44 25.55 -25.78
N ALA A 688 24.74 25.35 -25.92
CA ALA A 688 25.33 24.80 -27.14
C ALA A 688 24.83 23.35 -27.41
N LEU A 689 24.75 22.53 -26.37
CA LEU A 689 24.17 21.18 -26.44
C LEU A 689 22.67 21.23 -26.78
N TRP A 690 21.91 22.13 -26.14
CA TRP A 690 20.48 22.33 -26.37
C TRP A 690 20.13 22.73 -27.82
N ARG A 691 21.04 23.42 -28.52
CA ARG A 691 20.83 23.91 -29.89
C ARG A 691 21.18 22.88 -30.97
N GLN A 692 21.71 21.70 -30.62
CA GLN A 692 22.06 20.67 -31.61
C GLN A 692 20.81 19.99 -32.19
N SER A 693 20.72 19.86 -33.52
CA SER A 693 19.59 19.22 -34.22
C SER A 693 19.35 17.79 -33.75
N SER A 694 20.40 16.98 -33.74
CA SER A 694 20.34 15.56 -33.37
C SER A 694 19.95 15.34 -31.91
N PHE A 695 20.28 16.28 -31.02
CA PHE A 695 19.82 16.24 -29.63
C PHE A 695 18.34 16.62 -29.54
N ARG A 696 17.86 17.60 -30.33
CA ARG A 696 16.44 17.97 -30.38
C ARG A 696 15.54 16.87 -30.92
N GLU A 697 15.96 16.17 -31.97
CA GLU A 697 15.26 15.01 -32.52
C GLU A 697 15.10 13.89 -31.47
N LEU A 698 16.10 13.70 -30.60
CA LEU A 698 16.02 12.72 -29.51
C LEU A 698 14.99 13.10 -28.44
N LEU A 699 14.77 14.40 -28.20
CA LEU A 699 13.80 14.87 -27.20
C LEU A 699 12.34 14.71 -27.66
N GLU A 700 12.08 14.42 -28.93
CA GLU A 700 10.75 14.11 -29.46
C GLU A 700 10.29 12.69 -29.08
N GLU A 701 11.17 11.86 -28.52
CA GLU A 701 10.83 10.52 -28.06
C GLU A 701 10.02 10.55 -26.75
N PRO A 702 8.96 9.75 -26.61
CA PRO A 702 8.01 9.87 -25.49
C PRO A 702 8.62 9.57 -24.11
N GLU A 703 9.67 8.73 -24.04
CA GLU A 703 10.34 8.39 -22.78
C GLU A 703 11.22 9.53 -22.25
N LEU A 704 11.82 10.31 -23.16
CA LEU A 704 12.78 11.36 -22.85
C LEU A 704 12.13 12.74 -22.78
N GLN A 705 10.96 12.91 -23.39
CA GLN A 705 10.24 14.17 -23.41
C GLN A 705 9.81 14.59 -22.00
N LEU A 706 10.09 15.85 -21.63
CA LEU A 706 9.59 16.45 -20.40
C LEU A 706 8.09 16.73 -20.55
N THR A 707 7.25 15.96 -19.84
CA THR A 707 5.80 16.18 -19.86
C THR A 707 5.38 17.29 -18.90
N TYR A 708 4.17 17.82 -19.04
CA TYR A 708 3.62 18.81 -18.11
C TYR A 708 3.57 18.29 -16.66
N ARG A 709 3.25 17.01 -16.46
CA ARG A 709 3.25 16.38 -15.14
C ARG A 709 4.67 16.31 -14.55
N ASP A 710 5.66 15.91 -15.34
CA ASP A 710 7.06 15.82 -14.90
C ASP A 710 7.61 17.20 -14.52
N TRP A 711 7.30 18.23 -15.33
CA TRP A 711 7.67 19.61 -15.04
C TRP A 711 7.07 20.09 -13.70
N LEU A 712 5.80 19.81 -13.46
CA LEU A 712 5.13 20.17 -12.21
C LEU A 712 5.74 19.46 -11.00
N GLN A 713 6.09 18.19 -11.11
CA GLN A 713 6.73 17.45 -10.00
C GLN A 713 8.07 18.10 -9.60
N LEU A 714 8.88 18.50 -10.59
CA LEU A 714 10.13 19.22 -10.34
C LEU A 714 9.92 20.63 -9.81
N GLU A 715 8.89 21.35 -10.27
CA GLU A 715 8.60 22.73 -9.85
C GLU A 715 8.01 22.83 -8.43
N VAL A 716 7.17 21.87 -8.02
CA VAL A 716 6.58 21.81 -6.66
C VAL A 716 7.66 21.59 -5.60
N GLU A 717 8.68 20.82 -5.95
CA GLU A 717 9.83 20.49 -5.11
C GLU A 717 10.74 21.70 -4.81
N ILE A 718 10.66 22.79 -5.58
CA ILE A 718 11.52 23.96 -5.39
C ILE A 718 11.09 24.75 -4.16
N SER A 719 12.06 25.07 -3.30
CA SER A 719 11.86 25.96 -2.16
C SER A 719 11.99 27.42 -2.61
N PRO A 720 10.96 28.27 -2.45
CA PRO A 720 10.99 29.64 -2.96
C PRO A 720 12.07 30.52 -2.29
N GLY A 721 12.50 30.15 -1.07
CA GLY A 721 13.55 30.87 -0.34
C GLY A 721 14.99 30.56 -0.77
N ALA A 722 15.22 29.47 -1.50
CA ALA A 722 16.56 29.07 -1.96
C ALA A 722 16.70 29.01 -3.49
N ASP A 723 15.68 29.47 -4.24
CA ASP A 723 15.64 29.46 -5.70
C ASP A 723 16.64 30.47 -6.32
N PRO A 724 17.26 30.19 -7.49
CA PRO A 724 18.20 31.13 -8.11
C PRO A 724 17.51 32.24 -8.92
N LEU A 725 16.18 32.17 -9.11
CA LEU A 725 15.38 33.19 -9.78
C LEU A 725 14.74 34.12 -8.74
N SER A 726 14.61 35.41 -9.09
CA SER A 726 13.76 36.33 -8.32
C SER A 726 12.28 35.94 -8.43
N ASP A 727 11.44 36.40 -7.49
CA ASP A 727 10.00 36.08 -7.49
C ASP A 727 9.31 36.51 -8.80
N THR A 728 9.74 37.62 -9.42
CA THR A 728 9.24 38.08 -10.73
C THR A 728 9.67 37.16 -11.88
N GLU A 729 10.95 36.80 -11.93
CA GLU A 729 11.46 35.91 -12.98
C GLU A 729 10.87 34.49 -12.87
N ARG A 730 10.59 34.04 -11.64
CA ARG A 730 9.90 32.78 -11.37
C ARG A 730 8.45 32.85 -11.86
N HIS A 731 7.74 33.93 -11.58
CA HIS A 731 6.39 34.16 -12.10
C HIS A 731 6.39 34.10 -13.63
N ASP A 732 7.29 34.85 -14.29
CA ASP A 732 7.40 34.89 -15.74
C ASP A 732 7.76 33.52 -16.33
N PHE A 733 8.64 32.76 -15.67
CA PHE A 733 8.96 31.39 -16.10
C PHE A 733 7.76 30.45 -16.03
N GLN A 734 7.01 30.48 -14.93
CA GLN A 734 5.83 29.63 -14.76
C GLN A 734 4.73 30.00 -15.75
N GLN A 735 4.52 31.30 -16.00
CA GLN A 735 3.60 31.81 -17.02
C GLN A 735 3.97 31.30 -18.41
N TRP A 736 5.23 31.46 -18.81
CA TRP A 736 5.75 30.93 -20.07
C TRP A 736 5.58 29.40 -20.18
N ALA A 737 5.97 28.66 -19.14
CA ALA A 737 5.92 27.21 -19.15
C ALA A 737 4.49 26.68 -19.29
N ILE A 738 3.55 27.24 -18.51
CA ILE A 738 2.15 26.80 -18.54
C ILE A 738 1.48 27.26 -19.83
N HIS A 739 1.44 28.58 -20.10
CA HIS A 739 0.58 29.14 -21.16
C HIS A 739 1.20 29.10 -22.55
N GLU A 740 2.53 29.23 -22.68
CA GLU A 740 3.19 29.29 -24.00
C GLU A 740 3.80 27.95 -24.42
N HIS A 741 4.19 27.09 -23.47
CA HIS A 741 4.85 25.82 -23.77
C HIS A 741 3.92 24.60 -23.65
N PHE A 742 3.38 24.30 -22.47
CA PHE A 742 2.67 23.04 -22.21
C PHE A 742 1.17 23.06 -22.53
N LEU A 743 0.50 24.20 -22.34
CA LEU A 743 -0.92 24.34 -22.67
C LEU A 743 -1.19 24.12 -24.17
N PRO A 744 -0.48 24.77 -25.12
CA PRO A 744 -0.74 24.57 -26.55
C PRO A 744 -0.22 23.24 -27.11
N ALA A 745 0.71 22.56 -26.42
CA ALA A 745 1.30 21.31 -26.87
C ALA A 745 0.28 20.15 -26.87
N PRO A 746 0.30 19.23 -27.86
CA PRO A 746 -0.66 18.13 -27.94
C PRO A 746 -0.48 17.11 -26.81
N LEU A 747 -1.57 16.44 -26.43
CA LEU A 747 -1.60 15.40 -25.39
C LEU A 747 -0.60 14.26 -25.64
N ALA A 748 -0.42 13.86 -26.90
CA ALA A 748 0.54 12.82 -27.31
C ALA A 748 2.00 13.20 -27.00
N SER A 749 2.29 14.50 -26.92
CA SER A 749 3.60 15.07 -26.60
C SER A 749 3.73 15.44 -25.11
N GLY A 750 2.80 14.97 -24.26
CA GLY A 750 2.78 15.27 -22.83
C GLY A 750 2.31 16.69 -22.47
N GLY A 751 1.69 17.41 -23.41
CA GLY A 751 1.03 18.72 -23.19
C GLY A 751 -0.47 18.60 -22.86
N CYS A 752 -1.20 19.71 -22.92
CA CYS A 752 -2.63 19.78 -22.54
C CYS A 752 -3.61 19.94 -23.72
N GLY A 753 -3.12 20.05 -24.96
CA GLY A 753 -3.96 20.14 -26.16
C GLY A 753 -4.81 21.40 -26.27
N GLY A 754 -4.44 22.48 -25.58
CA GLY A 754 -5.19 23.73 -25.48
C GLY A 754 -6.27 23.74 -24.39
N ASP A 755 -6.46 22.64 -23.67
CA ASP A 755 -7.50 22.52 -22.65
C ASP A 755 -7.00 22.92 -21.25
N LEU A 756 -7.48 24.06 -20.76
CA LEU A 756 -7.18 24.59 -19.43
C LEU A 756 -7.72 23.70 -18.31
N GLU A 757 -8.79 22.93 -18.56
CA GLU A 757 -9.37 22.01 -17.58
C GLU A 757 -8.43 20.82 -17.34
N VAL A 758 -7.85 20.28 -18.41
CA VAL A 758 -6.85 19.21 -18.32
C VAL A 758 -5.59 19.72 -17.59
N ALA A 759 -5.09 20.91 -17.94
CA ALA A 759 -3.95 21.51 -17.27
C ALA A 759 -4.19 21.71 -15.75
N SER A 760 -5.38 22.19 -15.38
CA SER A 760 -5.75 22.39 -13.98
C SER A 760 -5.92 21.07 -13.23
N THR A 761 -6.47 20.05 -13.90
CA THR A 761 -6.63 18.70 -13.33
C THR A 761 -5.29 18.05 -13.03
N VAL A 762 -4.34 18.10 -13.96
CA VAL A 762 -2.98 17.56 -13.76
C VAL A 762 -2.26 18.31 -12.63
N LEU A 763 -2.40 19.64 -12.56
CA LEU A 763 -1.82 20.44 -11.47
C LEU A 763 -2.38 20.04 -10.10
N ILE A 764 -3.70 19.83 -9.99
CA ILE A 764 -4.33 19.36 -8.75
C ILE A 764 -3.81 17.98 -8.38
N ASP A 765 -3.71 17.04 -9.33
CA ASP A 765 -3.21 15.69 -9.06
C ASP A 765 -1.76 15.72 -8.53
N VAL A 766 -0.87 16.50 -9.16
CA VAL A 766 0.53 16.59 -8.73
C VAL A 766 0.66 17.23 -7.35
N LEU A 767 -0.10 18.30 -7.06
CA LEU A 767 -0.11 18.89 -5.73
C LEU A 767 -0.59 17.89 -4.68
N MET A 768 -1.67 17.15 -4.97
CA MET A 768 -2.20 16.14 -4.06
C MET A 768 -1.19 15.00 -3.83
N ASP A 769 -0.55 14.49 -4.89
CA ASP A 769 0.48 13.43 -4.82
C ASP A 769 1.71 13.87 -4.00
N PHE A 770 2.16 15.12 -4.19
CA PHE A 770 3.34 15.65 -3.50
C PHE A 770 3.16 15.69 -1.97
N TYR A 771 2.04 16.24 -1.50
CA TYR A 771 1.74 16.32 -0.06
C TYR A 771 1.33 14.97 0.56
N GLN A 772 1.16 13.92 -0.24
CA GLN A 772 0.98 12.54 0.22
C GLN A 772 2.31 11.80 0.35
N SER A 773 3.35 12.24 -0.36
CA SER A 773 4.65 11.57 -0.34
C SER A 773 5.30 11.68 1.04
N PRO A 774 5.82 10.57 1.62
CA PRO A 774 6.57 10.60 2.87
C PRO A 774 7.84 11.46 2.78
N ARG A 775 8.32 11.75 1.55
CA ARG A 775 9.42 12.70 1.28
C ARG A 775 9.13 14.12 1.80
N SER A 776 7.86 14.53 1.91
CA SER A 776 7.48 15.83 2.48
C SER A 776 7.61 15.87 4.01
N CYS A 777 7.82 14.71 4.64
CA CYS A 777 8.02 14.50 6.07
C CYS A 777 9.45 14.05 6.40
N ASP A 778 10.43 14.31 5.53
CA ASP A 778 11.84 14.10 5.87
C ASP A 778 12.21 15.05 7.02
N HIS A 779 12.31 14.51 8.23
CA HIS A 779 12.73 15.19 9.46
C HIS A 779 14.24 15.47 9.53
N THR A 780 14.94 15.43 8.39
CA THR A 780 16.36 15.74 8.29
C THR A 780 16.59 17.21 7.93
N GLU A 781 16.20 18.12 8.81
CA GLU A 781 16.78 19.46 8.84
C GLU A 781 17.18 19.82 10.27
N SER A 782 18.42 20.27 10.40
CA SER A 782 19.07 20.77 11.61
C SER A 782 18.15 21.61 12.52
N PRO A 783 18.33 21.54 13.86
CA PRO A 783 17.37 22.03 14.87
C PRO A 783 17.24 23.56 15.00
N THR A 784 17.74 24.34 14.04
CA THR A 784 17.79 25.81 14.15
C THR A 784 16.67 26.55 13.42
N TRP A 785 15.77 25.86 12.71
CA TRP A 785 14.61 26.50 12.05
C TRP A 785 13.30 26.16 12.76
N PRO A 786 12.49 27.16 13.15
CA PRO A 786 11.26 26.93 13.90
C PRO A 786 10.18 26.35 13.00
N HIS A 787 9.80 25.09 13.27
CA HIS A 787 8.50 24.46 12.98
C HIS A 787 7.80 24.90 11.68
N GLY A 788 8.22 24.33 10.55
CA GLY A 788 7.44 24.33 9.32
C GLY A 788 7.85 23.16 8.43
N GLY A 789 7.00 22.14 8.31
CA GLY A 789 7.20 21.07 7.32
C GLY A 789 7.37 21.64 5.92
N HIS A 790 8.04 20.91 5.03
CA HIS A 790 8.38 21.35 3.67
C HIS A 790 7.20 22.09 3.01
N LYS A 791 7.31 23.42 2.93
CA LYS A 791 6.39 24.26 2.17
C LYS A 791 6.86 24.14 0.72
N GLY A 792 6.28 23.20 -0.03
CA GLY A 792 6.46 23.15 -1.49
C GLY A 792 6.12 24.49 -2.14
N ASN A 793 6.47 24.65 -3.42
CA ASN A 793 6.32 25.91 -4.13
C ASN A 793 4.86 26.42 -4.10
N VAL A 794 4.59 27.43 -3.26
CA VAL A 794 3.23 27.97 -3.04
C VAL A 794 2.73 28.72 -4.27
N ASP A 795 3.64 29.18 -5.15
CA ASP A 795 3.32 29.96 -6.34
C ASP A 795 2.45 29.17 -7.34
N LEU A 796 2.55 27.83 -7.32
CA LEU A 796 1.70 26.96 -8.13
C LEU A 796 0.22 27.01 -7.72
N PHE A 797 -0.08 27.30 -6.45
CA PHE A 797 -1.47 27.59 -6.06
C PHE A 797 -1.96 28.90 -6.66
N CYS A 798 -1.09 29.91 -6.82
CA CYS A 798 -1.44 31.16 -7.49
C CYS A 798 -1.72 30.92 -8.99
N ARG A 799 -0.91 30.10 -9.68
CA ARG A 799 -1.19 29.69 -11.07
C ARG A 799 -2.52 28.95 -11.19
N LEU A 800 -2.83 28.07 -10.25
CA LEU A 800 -4.11 27.40 -10.21
C LEU A 800 -5.27 28.40 -10.00
N GLN A 801 -5.09 29.43 -9.17
CA GLN A 801 -6.09 30.50 -9.00
C GLN A 801 -6.31 31.30 -10.30
N GLU A 802 -5.24 31.61 -11.04
CA GLU A 802 -5.31 32.32 -12.33
C GLU A 802 -6.07 31.47 -13.36
N MET A 803 -5.68 30.22 -13.56
CA MET A 803 -6.38 29.29 -14.47
C MET A 803 -7.84 29.07 -14.06
N ALA A 804 -8.11 28.94 -12.76
CA ALA A 804 -9.48 28.83 -12.26
C ALA A 804 -10.29 30.12 -12.48
N ALA A 805 -9.67 31.30 -12.44
CA ALA A 805 -10.34 32.55 -12.76
C ALA A 805 -10.71 32.61 -14.25
N ASP A 806 -9.81 32.19 -15.14
CA ASP A 806 -10.05 32.13 -16.59
C ASP A 806 -11.13 31.10 -16.95
N LEU A 807 -11.13 29.94 -16.30
CA LEU A 807 -12.18 28.93 -16.43
C LEU A 807 -13.54 29.40 -15.87
N ASN A 808 -13.55 30.30 -14.89
CA ASN A 808 -14.80 30.90 -14.42
C ASN A 808 -15.36 31.97 -15.38
N LEU A 809 -14.51 32.53 -16.25
CA LEU A 809 -14.89 33.50 -17.29
C LEU A 809 -15.26 32.79 -18.61
N SER A 810 -14.68 31.61 -18.85
CA SER A 810 -14.90 30.79 -20.05
C SER A 810 -15.98 29.74 -19.79
N CYS A 811 -17.07 29.70 -20.57
CA CYS A 811 -18.14 28.71 -20.41
C CYS A 811 -17.61 27.27 -20.50
N PRO A 812 -17.81 26.41 -19.50
CA PRO A 812 -17.58 24.98 -19.60
C PRO A 812 -18.83 24.24 -20.10
N VAL A 813 -18.53 23.20 -20.85
CA VAL A 813 -19.44 22.16 -21.33
C VAL A 813 -20.06 21.43 -20.12
N SER A 814 -21.26 20.91 -20.32
CA SER A 814 -22.28 20.39 -19.38
C SER A 814 -21.90 19.28 -18.37
N GLN A 815 -20.64 19.15 -17.96
CA GLN A 815 -20.13 18.01 -17.18
C GLN A 815 -19.58 18.37 -15.79
N GLY A 816 -20.30 19.12 -14.96
CA GLY A 816 -19.90 19.35 -13.55
C GLY A 816 -18.57 20.11 -13.39
N HIS A 817 -18.18 20.44 -12.15
CA HIS A 817 -17.00 21.26 -11.91
C HIS A 817 -15.74 20.40 -11.73
N PHE A 818 -14.72 20.68 -12.54
CA PHE A 818 -13.51 19.87 -12.69
C PHE A 818 -12.81 19.50 -11.36
N VAL A 819 -12.70 20.45 -10.42
CA VAL A 819 -12.05 20.23 -9.11
C VAL A 819 -12.75 19.11 -8.32
N PHE A 820 -14.08 19.10 -8.29
CA PHE A 820 -14.83 18.09 -7.54
C PHE A 820 -14.79 16.73 -8.25
N ARG A 821 -14.67 16.69 -9.58
CA ARG A 821 -14.45 15.44 -10.34
C ARG A 821 -13.14 14.78 -9.94
N VAL A 822 -12.06 15.56 -9.80
CA VAL A 822 -10.76 15.05 -9.34
C VAL A 822 -10.86 14.49 -7.93
N PHE A 823 -11.47 15.25 -7.00
CA PHE A 823 -11.64 14.78 -5.62
C PHE A 823 -12.47 13.50 -5.56
N HIS A 824 -13.59 13.43 -6.27
CA HIS A 824 -14.44 12.24 -6.29
C HIS A 824 -13.73 11.03 -6.85
N ARG A 825 -12.98 11.18 -7.94
CA ARG A 825 -12.18 10.11 -8.55
C ARG A 825 -11.15 9.56 -7.56
N ARG A 826 -10.39 10.43 -6.88
CA ARG A 826 -9.35 10.04 -5.92
C ARG A 826 -9.94 9.39 -4.67
N LEU A 827 -11.00 9.96 -4.11
CA LEU A 827 -11.68 9.42 -2.93
C LEU A 827 -12.38 8.07 -3.20
N LYS A 828 -12.95 7.88 -4.40
CA LYS A 828 -13.51 6.59 -4.83
C LYS A 828 -12.47 5.48 -4.91
N ALA A 829 -11.26 5.79 -5.38
CA ALA A 829 -10.17 4.82 -5.42
C ALA A 829 -9.82 4.27 -4.01
N LEU A 830 -10.06 5.06 -2.96
CA LEU A 830 -9.78 4.72 -1.56
C LEU A 830 -10.99 4.10 -0.82
N ALA A 831 -12.14 3.91 -1.48
CA ALA A 831 -13.39 3.53 -0.81
C ALA A 831 -13.50 2.04 -0.41
N GLY A 832 -12.66 1.15 -0.95
CA GLY A 832 -12.76 -0.31 -0.78
C GLY A 832 -11.99 -0.92 0.39
N GLY A 833 -11.13 -0.16 1.07
CA GLY A 833 -10.24 -0.70 2.10
C GLY A 833 -10.83 -0.68 3.50
N ARG A 834 -11.09 -1.86 4.08
CA ARG A 834 -11.47 -2.03 5.50
C ARG A 834 -10.30 -1.87 6.48
N ALA A 835 -9.09 -1.61 5.98
CA ALA A 835 -7.87 -1.49 6.78
C ALA A 835 -7.73 -0.09 7.41
N ALA A 836 -7.14 -0.01 8.60
CA ALA A 836 -6.87 1.26 9.28
C ALA A 836 -5.97 2.19 8.45
N ALA A 837 -4.99 1.64 7.73
CA ALA A 837 -4.12 2.41 6.84
C ALA A 837 -4.92 3.11 5.73
N THR A 838 -5.82 2.42 5.03
CA THR A 838 -6.65 3.03 3.98
C THR A 838 -7.58 4.11 4.54
N SER A 839 -8.01 4.00 5.79
CA SER A 839 -8.77 5.06 6.46
C SER A 839 -7.93 6.30 6.76
N LEU A 840 -6.66 6.14 7.17
CA LEU A 840 -5.72 7.25 7.40
C LEU A 840 -5.33 7.93 6.08
N TRP A 841 -5.05 7.15 5.02
CA TRP A 841 -4.80 7.67 3.68
C TRP A 841 -5.98 8.50 3.18
N ARG A 842 -7.21 7.98 3.32
CA ARG A 842 -8.42 8.74 2.99
C ARG A 842 -8.56 10.00 3.84
N GLN A 843 -8.12 9.98 5.10
CA GLN A 843 -8.11 11.17 5.95
C GLN A 843 -7.13 12.25 5.48
N GLN A 844 -5.92 11.86 5.11
CA GLN A 844 -4.93 12.76 4.52
C GLN A 844 -5.44 13.35 3.20
N GLU A 845 -6.06 12.53 2.34
CA GLU A 845 -6.66 12.94 1.07
C GLU A 845 -7.68 14.07 1.28
N VAL A 846 -8.63 13.88 2.19
CA VAL A 846 -9.70 14.86 2.44
C VAL A 846 -9.14 16.16 3.05
N LEU A 847 -8.13 16.08 3.92
CA LEU A 847 -7.45 17.25 4.45
C LEU A 847 -6.75 18.05 3.35
N MET A 848 -6.16 17.37 2.36
CA MET A 848 -5.55 18.03 1.21
C MET A 848 -6.60 18.63 0.27
N CYS A 849 -7.73 17.95 0.01
CA CYS A 849 -8.87 18.54 -0.70
C CYS A 849 -9.34 19.83 -0.02
N LYS A 850 -9.49 19.81 1.31
CA LYS A 850 -9.84 21.01 2.09
C LYS A 850 -8.82 22.12 1.90
N ARG A 851 -7.52 21.83 2.02
CA ARG A 851 -6.46 22.84 1.86
C ARG A 851 -6.49 23.47 0.47
N LEU A 852 -6.67 22.66 -0.57
CA LEU A 852 -6.73 23.11 -1.95
C LEU A 852 -7.96 24.00 -2.19
N LEU A 853 -9.14 23.59 -1.71
CA LEU A 853 -10.36 24.40 -1.79
C LEU A 853 -10.20 25.77 -1.14
N LEU A 854 -9.58 25.83 0.06
CA LEU A 854 -9.37 27.09 0.77
C LEU A 854 -8.37 28.03 0.07
N ARG A 855 -7.49 27.48 -0.77
CA ARG A 855 -6.56 28.25 -1.59
C ARG A 855 -7.20 28.73 -2.89
N LEU A 856 -8.24 28.08 -3.40
CA LEU A 856 -8.94 28.54 -4.59
C LEU A 856 -9.85 29.75 -4.29
N PRO A 857 -10.27 30.52 -5.31
CA PRO A 857 -11.25 31.58 -5.11
C PRO A 857 -12.60 31.00 -4.68
N ALA A 858 -13.28 31.65 -3.74
CA ALA A 858 -14.55 31.17 -3.20
C ALA A 858 -15.69 31.08 -4.23
N SER A 859 -15.55 31.71 -5.40
CA SER A 859 -16.50 31.55 -6.51
C SER A 859 -16.52 30.13 -7.08
N VAL A 860 -15.43 29.37 -6.94
CA VAL A 860 -15.31 27.99 -7.44
C VAL A 860 -16.33 27.03 -6.80
N LEU A 861 -16.85 27.37 -5.62
CA LEU A 861 -17.87 26.56 -4.95
C LEU A 861 -19.26 26.64 -5.60
N PHE A 862 -19.47 27.66 -6.45
CA PHE A 862 -20.76 27.96 -7.06
C PHE A 862 -20.63 27.90 -8.57
N TRP A 863 -21.37 26.99 -9.19
CA TRP A 863 -21.36 26.78 -10.63
C TRP A 863 -22.70 27.22 -11.24
N ARG A 864 -22.70 27.78 -12.45
CA ARG A 864 -23.93 28.16 -13.17
C ARG A 864 -24.14 27.25 -14.37
N GLU A 865 -25.28 26.59 -14.43
CA GLU A 865 -25.69 25.77 -15.57
C GLU A 865 -26.36 26.68 -16.63
N GLU A 866 -26.00 26.53 -17.90
CA GLU A 866 -26.35 27.47 -19.00
C GLU A 866 -27.86 27.60 -19.29
N ALA A 867 -28.72 26.78 -18.68
CA ALA A 867 -30.08 26.60 -19.17
C ALA A 867 -31.09 27.72 -18.80
N GLU A 868 -30.87 28.53 -17.75
CA GLU A 868 -31.81 29.60 -17.39
C GLU A 868 -31.11 30.81 -16.75
N GLU A 869 -31.23 31.99 -17.37
CA GLU A 869 -30.76 33.28 -16.82
C GLU A 869 -31.40 33.64 -15.47
N SER A 870 -32.48 32.95 -15.08
CA SER A 870 -33.21 33.06 -13.82
C SER A 870 -32.86 32.00 -12.76
N ALA A 871 -32.00 31.01 -13.07
CA ALA A 871 -31.70 29.93 -12.14
C ALA A 871 -30.63 30.30 -11.10
N ALA A 872 -30.87 29.90 -9.84
CA ALA A 872 -29.90 30.04 -8.76
C ALA A 872 -28.60 29.25 -9.07
N PRO A 873 -27.43 29.74 -8.62
CA PRO A 873 -26.18 29.00 -8.80
C PRO A 873 -26.24 27.64 -8.11
N SER A 874 -25.80 26.59 -8.79
CA SER A 874 -25.75 25.22 -8.26
C SER A 874 -24.48 25.03 -7.41
N CYS A 875 -24.64 24.38 -6.26
CA CYS A 875 -23.56 24.00 -5.34
C CYS A 875 -23.66 22.53 -4.90
N GLU A 876 -24.30 21.69 -5.73
CA GLU A 876 -24.59 20.29 -5.45
C GLU A 876 -23.34 19.43 -5.22
N GLU A 877 -22.29 19.64 -6.01
CA GLU A 877 -21.05 18.86 -5.88
C GLU A 877 -20.32 19.17 -4.56
N PHE A 878 -20.36 20.43 -4.12
CA PHE A 878 -19.85 20.82 -2.81
C PHE A 878 -20.70 20.24 -1.68
N PHE A 879 -22.03 20.24 -1.82
CA PHE A 879 -22.92 19.59 -0.84
C PHE A 879 -22.65 18.09 -0.74
N HIS A 880 -22.41 17.42 -1.87
CA HIS A 880 -22.02 16.01 -1.87
C HIS A 880 -20.72 15.80 -1.10
N LEU A 881 -19.68 16.59 -1.38
CA LEU A 881 -18.39 16.50 -0.67
C LEU A 881 -18.52 16.74 0.84
N VAL A 882 -19.34 17.72 1.24
CA VAL A 882 -19.59 18.02 2.65
C VAL A 882 -20.33 16.87 3.34
N ASN A 883 -21.42 16.41 2.72
CA ASN A 883 -22.26 15.36 3.27
C ASN A 883 -21.63 13.97 3.22
N SER A 884 -20.64 13.72 2.35
CA SER A 884 -19.97 12.41 2.27
C SER A 884 -18.68 12.38 3.11
N GLU A 885 -17.79 13.35 2.93
CA GLU A 885 -16.44 13.30 3.51
C GLU A 885 -16.21 14.35 4.61
N LEU A 886 -16.42 15.65 4.33
CA LEU A 886 -15.94 16.71 5.25
C LEU A 886 -16.65 16.69 6.61
N ARG A 887 -17.89 16.19 6.69
CA ARG A 887 -18.59 15.95 7.96
C ARG A 887 -17.82 15.06 8.93
N ASN A 888 -16.94 14.18 8.43
CA ASN A 888 -16.17 13.24 9.25
C ASN A 888 -14.91 13.89 9.87
N PHE A 889 -14.56 15.13 9.51
CA PHE A 889 -13.36 15.84 9.99
C PHE A 889 -13.65 16.99 10.97
N CYS A 890 -14.90 17.10 11.44
CA CYS A 890 -15.34 18.10 12.42
C CYS A 890 -14.69 17.82 13.79
N THR A 891 -13.44 18.26 13.97
CA THR A 891 -12.67 18.11 15.20
C THR A 891 -12.41 19.50 15.80
N HIS A 892 -12.70 19.61 17.09
CA HIS A 892 -12.67 20.80 17.98
C HIS A 892 -14.03 21.46 18.28
N ARG A 893 -14.44 21.28 19.55
CA ARG A 893 -15.49 22.01 20.29
C ARG A 893 -16.89 21.99 19.62
N GLY A 894 -17.33 20.79 19.27
CA GLY A 894 -18.70 20.48 18.85
C GLY A 894 -18.74 19.68 17.55
N ALA A 895 -19.17 18.42 17.59
CA ALA A 895 -19.32 17.50 16.45
C ALA A 895 -20.30 17.92 15.33
N LEU A 896 -20.75 19.17 15.35
CA LEU A 896 -21.89 19.69 14.58
C LEU A 896 -21.53 20.91 13.71
N SER A 897 -20.25 21.25 13.64
CA SER A 897 -19.74 22.39 12.86
C SER A 897 -18.54 22.00 12.03
N LEU A 898 -18.57 22.40 10.75
CA LEU A 898 -17.37 22.48 9.93
C LEU A 898 -16.39 23.49 10.53
N THR A 899 -15.11 23.36 10.16
CA THR A 899 -14.09 24.33 10.56
C THR A 899 -14.43 25.71 10.00
N HIS A 900 -14.21 26.74 10.83
CA HIS A 900 -14.48 28.14 10.51
C HIS A 900 -14.04 28.55 9.10
N ASP A 901 -12.86 28.12 8.65
CA ASP A 901 -12.30 28.50 7.36
C ASP A 901 -13.19 28.10 6.18
N ILE A 902 -13.74 26.88 6.18
CA ILE A 902 -14.62 26.37 5.12
C ILE A 902 -15.96 27.11 5.14
N THR A 903 -16.54 27.29 6.32
CA THR A 903 -17.82 27.98 6.47
C THR A 903 -17.72 29.42 5.97
N VAL A 904 -16.68 30.16 6.39
CA VAL A 904 -16.42 31.51 5.89
C VAL A 904 -16.19 31.51 4.38
N HIS A 905 -15.44 30.53 3.85
CA HIS A 905 -15.17 30.44 2.43
C HIS A 905 -16.46 30.27 1.60
N PHE A 906 -17.38 29.40 2.04
CA PHE A 906 -18.70 29.24 1.43
C PHE A 906 -19.49 30.54 1.38
N PHE A 907 -19.65 31.24 2.52
CA PHE A 907 -20.41 32.49 2.52
C PHE A 907 -19.72 33.62 1.74
N ARG A 908 -18.38 33.66 1.69
CA ARG A 908 -17.64 34.60 0.83
C ARG A 908 -17.94 34.33 -0.65
N GLY A 909 -18.04 33.06 -1.04
CA GLY A 909 -18.43 32.65 -2.39
C GLY A 909 -19.86 33.05 -2.71
N LEU A 910 -20.80 32.79 -1.79
CA LEU A 910 -22.21 33.14 -1.92
C LEU A 910 -22.38 34.65 -2.17
N LEU A 911 -21.72 35.48 -1.36
CA LEU A 911 -21.76 36.94 -1.51
C LEU A 911 -21.17 37.40 -2.84
N ASN A 912 -20.07 36.77 -3.30
CA ASN A 912 -19.49 37.07 -4.60
C ASN A 912 -20.46 36.70 -5.74
N THR A 913 -21.13 35.56 -5.67
CA THR A 913 -22.16 35.19 -6.66
C THR A 913 -23.37 36.11 -6.64
N CYS A 914 -23.83 36.52 -5.45
CA CYS A 914 -24.91 37.50 -5.30
C CYS A 914 -24.54 38.84 -5.96
N SER A 915 -23.29 39.29 -5.82
CA SER A 915 -22.83 40.54 -6.46
C SER A 915 -22.81 40.49 -8.00
N ARG A 916 -22.76 39.29 -8.59
CA ARG A 916 -22.80 39.05 -10.04
C ARG A 916 -24.22 38.76 -10.56
N SER A 917 -25.21 38.65 -9.68
CA SER A 917 -26.60 38.33 -10.04
C SER A 917 -27.45 39.59 -10.21
N LEU A 918 -28.52 39.48 -11.01
CA LEU A 918 -29.48 40.56 -11.23
C LEU A 918 -30.26 40.92 -9.96
N ASP A 919 -30.64 39.90 -9.17
CA ASP A 919 -31.19 40.07 -7.81
C ASP A 919 -30.32 39.35 -6.76
N PRO A 920 -29.43 40.10 -6.08
CA PRO A 920 -28.58 39.56 -5.02
C PRO A 920 -29.36 38.93 -3.87
N SER A 921 -30.52 39.50 -3.53
CA SER A 921 -31.32 39.12 -2.36
C SER A 921 -32.05 37.80 -2.60
N GLN A 922 -32.67 37.64 -3.77
CA GLN A 922 -33.34 36.42 -4.18
C GLN A 922 -32.34 35.27 -4.34
N THR A 923 -31.20 35.53 -4.97
CA THR A 923 -30.12 34.53 -5.15
C THR A 923 -29.61 34.01 -3.81
N ALA A 924 -29.40 34.91 -2.83
CA ALA A 924 -28.99 34.51 -1.48
C ALA A 924 -30.05 33.64 -0.79
N ASN A 925 -31.33 34.03 -0.86
CA ASN A 925 -32.42 33.30 -0.23
C ASN A 925 -32.61 31.90 -0.83
N LEU A 926 -32.59 31.78 -2.17
CA LEU A 926 -32.73 30.48 -2.85
C LEU A 926 -31.59 29.53 -2.48
N THR A 927 -30.36 30.01 -2.49
CA THR A 927 -29.18 29.19 -2.19
C THR A 927 -29.17 28.75 -0.72
N LEU A 928 -29.55 29.64 0.21
CA LEU A 928 -29.65 29.30 1.64
C LEU A 928 -30.82 28.36 1.95
N ALA A 929 -31.95 28.48 1.24
CA ALA A 929 -33.05 27.53 1.33
C ALA A 929 -32.64 26.14 0.82
N GLN A 930 -31.85 26.07 -0.26
CA GLN A 930 -31.23 24.83 -0.72
C GLN A 930 -30.26 24.25 0.32
N CYS A 931 -29.46 25.09 0.99
CA CYS A 931 -28.59 24.63 2.09
C CYS A 931 -29.40 23.99 3.23
N GLN A 932 -30.50 24.59 3.65
CA GLN A 932 -31.34 24.05 4.73
C GLN A 932 -31.90 22.65 4.42
N THR A 933 -32.20 22.37 3.15
CA THR A 933 -32.78 21.09 2.72
C THR A 933 -31.73 20.04 2.33
N ARG A 934 -30.67 20.44 1.62
CA ARG A 934 -29.65 19.53 1.06
C ARG A 934 -28.38 19.43 1.90
N CYS A 935 -27.93 20.49 2.56
CA CYS A 935 -26.70 20.52 3.36
C CYS A 935 -26.85 21.32 4.67
N PRO A 936 -27.67 20.84 5.62
CA PRO A 936 -27.99 21.58 6.86
C PRO A 936 -26.75 21.83 7.75
N LEU A 937 -25.69 21.05 7.59
CA LEU A 937 -24.43 21.20 8.32
C LEU A 937 -23.75 22.56 8.08
N LEU A 938 -23.90 23.15 6.89
CA LEU A 938 -23.37 24.49 6.61
C LEU A 938 -24.08 25.55 7.47
N VAL A 939 -25.39 25.41 7.64
CA VAL A 939 -26.22 26.33 8.44
C VAL A 939 -25.90 26.21 9.93
N THR A 940 -25.77 25.00 10.47
CA THR A 940 -25.34 24.80 11.86
C THR A 940 -23.92 25.31 12.10
N SER A 941 -23.02 25.11 11.14
CA SER A 941 -21.67 25.66 11.24
C SER A 941 -21.68 27.20 11.24
N ALA A 942 -22.57 27.83 10.46
CA ALA A 942 -22.73 29.28 10.45
C ALA A 942 -23.21 29.80 11.81
N LEU A 943 -24.14 29.09 12.45
CA LEU A 943 -24.61 29.43 13.80
C LEU A 943 -23.50 29.27 14.86
N SER A 944 -22.70 28.21 14.78
CA SER A 944 -21.59 28.00 15.71
C SER A 944 -20.55 29.13 15.64
N TRP A 945 -20.29 29.64 14.44
CA TRP A 945 -19.32 30.69 14.16
C TRP A 945 -19.95 32.08 13.96
N TRP A 946 -21.21 32.26 14.35
CA TRP A 946 -21.96 33.47 14.02
C TRP A 946 -21.29 34.75 14.51
N SER A 947 -20.69 34.72 15.71
CA SER A 947 -19.99 35.87 16.30
C SER A 947 -18.81 36.39 15.46
N SER A 948 -18.13 35.51 14.70
CA SER A 948 -17.06 35.93 13.77
C SER A 948 -17.57 36.16 12.35
N LEU A 949 -18.64 35.48 11.94
CA LEU A 949 -19.23 35.60 10.60
C LEU A 949 -20.04 36.88 10.42
N GLU A 950 -20.83 37.29 11.41
CA GLU A 950 -21.81 38.36 11.26
C GLU A 950 -21.18 39.68 10.77
N SER A 951 -20.06 40.08 11.36
CA SER A 951 -19.35 41.30 10.97
C SER A 951 -18.81 41.24 9.53
N VAL A 952 -18.31 40.07 9.11
CA VAL A 952 -17.78 39.83 7.76
C VAL A 952 -18.91 39.84 6.73
N LEU A 953 -20.05 39.22 7.04
CA LEU A 953 -21.22 39.17 6.16
C LEU A 953 -21.85 40.55 5.99
N CYS A 954 -22.14 41.24 7.11
CA CYS A 954 -22.75 42.56 7.08
C CYS A 954 -21.85 43.57 6.38
N GLY A 955 -20.55 43.57 6.68
CA GLY A 955 -19.61 44.50 6.06
C GLY A 955 -19.43 44.27 4.56
N ARG A 956 -19.51 43.02 4.08
CA ARG A 956 -19.46 42.72 2.63
C ARG A 956 -20.78 43.00 1.93
N TRP A 957 -21.91 42.71 2.56
CA TRP A 957 -23.25 42.97 1.99
C TRP A 957 -23.50 44.47 1.81
N GLN A 958 -23.13 45.29 2.79
CA GLN A 958 -23.23 46.75 2.69
C GLN A 958 -22.40 47.33 1.53
N LYS A 959 -21.25 46.72 1.22
CA LYS A 959 -20.42 47.10 0.06
C LYS A 959 -21.06 46.77 -1.29
N SER A 960 -22.02 45.83 -1.32
CA SER A 960 -22.80 45.47 -2.52
C SER A 960 -23.99 46.42 -2.78
N GLY A 961 -24.11 47.53 -2.02
CA GLY A 961 -25.09 48.59 -2.26
C GLY A 961 -26.49 48.33 -1.67
N GLN A 962 -26.68 47.25 -0.89
CA GLN A 962 -27.96 46.87 -0.30
C GLN A 962 -27.96 47.11 1.22
N VAL A 963 -29.02 47.72 1.74
CA VAL A 963 -29.14 48.09 3.18
C VAL A 963 -29.78 46.96 4.00
N THR A 964 -30.72 46.22 3.43
CA THR A 964 -31.43 45.13 4.09
C THR A 964 -30.77 43.78 3.83
N LEU A 965 -30.63 42.95 4.86
CA LEU A 965 -30.09 41.59 4.72
C LEU A 965 -31.12 40.65 4.08
N PRO A 966 -30.66 39.62 3.36
CA PRO A 966 -31.53 38.55 2.86
C PRO A 966 -32.33 37.91 3.99
N GLN A 967 -33.57 37.51 3.68
CA GLN A 967 -34.50 36.94 4.65
C GLN A 967 -33.92 35.72 5.37
N GLU A 968 -33.22 34.82 4.65
CA GLU A 968 -32.64 33.63 5.28
C GLU A 968 -31.45 33.96 6.20
N LEU A 969 -30.64 34.99 5.89
CA LEU A 969 -29.57 35.46 6.79
C LEU A 969 -30.15 36.18 8.02
N GLN A 970 -31.25 36.92 7.82
CA GLN A 970 -31.97 37.58 8.90
C GLN A 970 -32.56 36.55 9.87
N ARG A 971 -33.09 35.41 9.39
CA ARG A 971 -33.54 34.30 10.24
C ARG A 971 -32.43 33.70 11.11
N LEU A 972 -31.20 33.59 10.59
CA LEU A 972 -30.05 33.12 11.39
C LEU A 972 -29.70 34.11 12.51
N ARG A 973 -29.76 35.41 12.22
CA ARG A 973 -29.61 36.45 13.23
C ARG A 973 -30.69 36.36 14.30
N GLU A 974 -31.96 36.22 13.89
CA GLU A 974 -33.09 36.10 14.81
C GLU A 974 -32.98 34.87 15.70
N ALA A 975 -32.54 33.73 15.16
CA ALA A 975 -32.29 32.51 15.93
C ALA A 975 -31.18 32.69 16.98
N GLN A 976 -30.12 33.43 16.65
CA GLN A 976 -29.04 33.76 17.60
C GLN A 976 -29.49 34.76 18.66
N GLN A 977 -30.26 35.78 18.28
CA GLN A 977 -30.85 36.74 19.21
C GLN A 977 -31.81 36.03 20.18
N PHE A 978 -32.61 35.08 19.69
CA PHE A 978 -33.44 34.20 20.51
C PHE A 978 -32.59 33.38 21.49
N ALA A 979 -31.51 32.74 21.03
CA ALA A 979 -30.64 31.96 21.92
C ALA A 979 -30.00 32.83 23.01
N HIS A 980 -29.59 34.05 22.68
CA HIS A 980 -29.05 35.00 23.66
C HIS A 980 -30.11 35.56 24.61
N SER A 981 -31.32 35.84 24.12
CA SER A 981 -32.43 36.32 24.95
C SER A 981 -32.92 35.23 25.91
N PHE A 982 -32.91 33.96 25.48
CA PHE A 982 -33.27 32.81 26.30
C PHE A 982 -32.32 32.60 27.49
N LEU A 983 -31.02 32.94 27.33
CA LEU A 983 -30.05 32.91 28.43
C LEU A 983 -30.20 34.07 29.42
N SER A 984 -30.93 35.13 29.04
CA SER A 984 -31.22 36.28 29.90
C SER A 984 -32.46 36.00 30.77
N PRO A 985 -32.48 36.40 32.05
CA PRO A 985 -33.61 36.14 32.96
C PRO A 985 -34.92 36.84 32.56
N ASP A 986 -34.87 37.87 31.69
CA ASP A 986 -35.97 38.84 31.54
C ASP A 986 -36.78 38.75 30.24
N SER A 987 -36.57 37.74 29.37
CA SER A 987 -37.27 37.70 28.06
C SER A 987 -37.82 36.34 27.65
N THR A 988 -39.10 36.31 27.26
CA THR A 988 -39.85 35.17 26.72
C THR A 988 -40.25 35.45 25.26
N SER A 989 -39.27 35.64 24.37
CA SER A 989 -39.55 35.75 22.93
C SER A 989 -39.77 34.35 22.34
N PRO A 990 -40.84 34.08 21.58
CA PRO A 990 -41.06 32.76 20.99
C PRO A 990 -40.01 32.42 19.93
N ALA A 991 -39.64 31.13 19.84
CA ALA A 991 -38.65 30.66 18.87
C ALA A 991 -39.05 30.97 17.41
N PRO A 992 -38.14 31.58 16.60
CA PRO A 992 -38.37 31.82 15.17
C PRO A 992 -38.36 30.50 14.38
N SER A 993 -39.04 30.50 13.23
CA SER A 993 -39.04 29.36 12.30
C SER A 993 -37.84 29.42 11.35
N PRO A 994 -37.24 28.28 10.96
CA PRO A 994 -37.58 26.90 11.33
C PRO A 994 -37.04 26.42 12.69
N ALA A 995 -37.80 25.58 13.39
CA ALA A 995 -37.54 25.19 14.79
C ALA A 995 -36.16 24.53 15.03
N TRP A 996 -35.64 23.78 14.05
CA TRP A 996 -34.34 23.12 14.18
C TRP A 996 -33.15 24.09 14.15
N VAL A 997 -33.26 25.23 13.45
CA VAL A 997 -32.22 26.28 13.41
C VAL A 997 -32.15 26.99 14.76
N SER A 998 -33.31 27.31 15.34
CA SER A 998 -33.44 27.88 16.68
C SER A 998 -32.91 26.91 17.76
N ALA A 999 -33.19 25.61 17.62
CA ALA A 999 -32.63 24.57 18.48
C ALA A 999 -31.09 24.49 18.40
N ALA A 1000 -30.51 24.57 17.20
CA ALA A 1000 -29.07 24.56 17.01
C ALA A 1000 -28.40 25.80 17.65
N ALA A 1001 -28.98 26.98 17.44
CA ALA A 1001 -28.51 28.23 18.05
C ALA A 1001 -28.54 28.16 19.59
N LEU A 1002 -29.65 27.66 20.15
CA LEU A 1002 -29.80 27.46 21.58
C LEU A 1002 -28.75 26.48 22.12
N TYR A 1003 -28.52 25.37 21.43
CA TYR A 1003 -27.51 24.39 21.83
C TYR A 1003 -26.10 25.00 21.89
N PHE A 1004 -25.67 25.72 20.86
CA PHE A 1004 -24.36 26.38 20.87
C PHE A 1004 -24.24 27.47 21.94
N ALA A 1005 -25.33 28.16 22.26
CA ALA A 1005 -25.37 29.14 23.33
C ALA A 1005 -25.23 28.46 24.71
N VAL A 1006 -25.96 27.36 24.95
CA VAL A 1006 -25.89 26.58 26.19
C VAL A 1006 -24.50 25.98 26.43
N GLN A 1007 -23.80 25.54 25.38
CA GLN A 1007 -22.42 25.05 25.51
C GLN A 1007 -21.42 26.12 25.98
N ARG A 1008 -21.74 27.42 25.83
CA ARG A 1008 -20.87 28.53 26.24
C ARG A 1008 -21.14 29.01 27.66
N VAL A 1009 -22.17 28.49 28.33
CA VAL A 1009 -22.67 28.93 29.63
C VAL A 1009 -21.95 28.19 30.77
N ARG A 1010 -21.80 28.84 31.94
CA ARG A 1010 -21.21 28.21 33.14
C ARG A 1010 -22.15 27.16 33.72
N LYS A 1011 -21.59 26.11 34.36
CA LYS A 1011 -22.34 24.93 34.84
C LYS A 1011 -23.57 25.27 35.70
N ASP A 1012 -23.49 26.30 36.54
CA ASP A 1012 -24.55 26.69 37.48
C ASP A 1012 -25.82 27.22 36.80
N ASP A 1013 -25.69 27.77 35.59
CA ASP A 1013 -26.80 28.35 34.83
C ASP A 1013 -27.52 27.30 33.96
N VAL A 1014 -26.92 26.14 33.69
CA VAL A 1014 -27.49 25.07 32.84
C VAL A 1014 -28.81 24.53 33.42
N ARG A 1015 -28.88 24.32 34.75
CA ARG A 1015 -30.11 23.87 35.42
C ARG A 1015 -31.25 24.88 35.32
N ARG A 1016 -30.94 26.18 35.18
CA ARG A 1016 -31.94 27.23 35.00
C ARG A 1016 -32.52 27.19 33.60
N VAL A 1017 -31.64 27.08 32.59
CA VAL A 1017 -32.02 26.96 31.18
C VAL A 1017 -32.91 25.72 30.96
N LEU A 1018 -32.58 24.59 31.59
CA LEU A 1018 -33.38 23.36 31.48
C LEU A 1018 -34.81 23.50 32.02
N LYS A 1019 -35.05 24.37 33.01
CA LYS A 1019 -36.41 24.65 33.53
C LYS A 1019 -37.22 25.56 32.60
N GLN A 1020 -36.55 26.43 31.84
CA GLN A 1020 -37.22 27.31 30.88
C GLN A 1020 -37.69 26.56 29.63
N LEU A 1021 -37.07 25.42 29.29
CA LEU A 1021 -37.46 24.55 28.17
C LEU A 1021 -38.89 23.99 28.30
N ASP A 1022 -39.43 23.90 29.51
CA ASP A 1022 -40.79 23.40 29.76
C ASP A 1022 -41.87 24.30 29.10
N TYR A 1023 -41.55 25.56 28.81
CA TYR A 1023 -42.48 26.56 28.25
C TYR A 1023 -42.34 26.77 26.72
N GLU A 1024 -41.43 26.07 26.05
CA GLU A 1024 -41.14 26.25 24.62
C GLU A 1024 -41.97 25.34 23.69
N LYS A 1025 -41.87 25.59 22.38
CA LYS A 1025 -42.56 24.80 21.33
C LYS A 1025 -42.05 23.36 21.27
N GLU A 1026 -42.96 22.40 21.07
CA GLU A 1026 -42.64 20.96 20.98
C GLU A 1026 -41.71 20.64 19.81
N GLU A 1027 -41.87 21.36 18.70
CA GLU A 1027 -41.05 21.22 17.49
C GLU A 1027 -39.56 21.55 17.71
N LEU A 1028 -39.21 22.29 18.78
CA LEU A 1028 -37.84 22.67 19.12
C LEU A 1028 -37.13 21.59 19.96
N LEU A 1029 -37.88 20.87 20.81
CA LEU A 1029 -37.31 19.92 21.78
C LEU A 1029 -36.69 18.69 21.11
N GLY A 1030 -37.29 18.18 20.03
CA GLY A 1030 -36.76 17.03 19.28
C GLY A 1030 -35.38 17.31 18.65
N PRO A 1031 -35.22 18.35 17.82
CA PRO A 1031 -33.91 18.75 17.28
C PRO A 1031 -32.90 19.13 18.37
N PHE A 1032 -33.34 19.75 19.47
CA PHE A 1032 -32.46 20.10 20.60
C PHE A 1032 -31.89 18.86 21.29
N PHE A 1033 -32.69 17.81 21.47
CA PHE A 1033 -32.23 16.52 21.98
C PHE A 1033 -31.23 15.86 21.04
N PHE A 1034 -31.46 15.91 19.72
CA PHE A 1034 -30.51 15.42 18.72
C PHE A 1034 -29.14 16.10 18.80
N PHE A 1035 -29.11 17.44 18.88
CA PHE A 1035 -27.84 18.17 19.02
C PHE A 1035 -27.14 17.88 20.34
N SER A 1036 -27.90 17.74 21.43
CA SER A 1036 -27.38 17.36 22.75
C SER A 1036 -26.72 15.98 22.70
N LEU A 1037 -27.38 14.98 22.10
CA LEU A 1037 -26.86 13.61 21.95
C LEU A 1037 -25.53 13.57 21.19
N LEU A 1038 -25.42 14.33 20.10
CA LEU A 1038 -24.17 14.45 19.35
C LEU A 1038 -23.08 15.20 20.12
N GLY A 1039 -23.46 16.18 20.95
CA GLY A 1039 -22.58 16.84 21.91
C GLY A 1039 -21.97 15.88 22.93
N LEU A 1040 -22.79 15.00 23.49
CA LEU A 1040 -22.34 13.95 24.41
C LEU A 1040 -21.29 13.06 23.73
N LEU A 1041 -21.58 12.54 22.53
CA LEU A 1041 -20.65 11.73 21.77
C LEU A 1041 -19.34 12.47 21.44
N SER A 1042 -19.44 13.74 21.04
CA SER A 1042 -18.27 14.60 20.77
C SER A 1042 -17.35 14.72 21.98
N SER A 1043 -17.93 14.91 23.18
CA SER A 1043 -17.17 15.08 24.41
C SER A 1043 -16.40 13.82 24.81
N HIS A 1044 -16.88 12.64 24.42
CA HIS A 1044 -16.23 11.36 24.68
C HIS A 1044 -15.08 11.05 23.71
N LEU A 1045 -15.13 11.60 22.50
CA LEU A 1045 -14.09 11.40 21.49
C LEU A 1045 -12.90 12.37 21.64
N THR A 1046 -13.08 13.49 22.35
CA THR A 1046 -12.01 14.47 22.59
C THR A 1046 -11.28 14.19 23.91
N PRO A 1047 -9.96 13.90 23.90
CA PRO A 1047 -9.22 13.44 25.08
C PRO A 1047 -8.98 14.51 26.17
N SER A 1048 -9.36 15.77 25.95
CA SER A 1048 -8.89 16.90 26.77
C SER A 1048 -9.87 17.49 27.79
N ALA A 1049 -11.09 16.95 27.98
CA ALA A 1049 -12.04 17.58 28.93
C ALA A 1049 -13.06 16.62 29.56
N THR A 1050 -12.68 15.98 30.67
CA THR A 1050 -13.60 15.21 31.54
C THR A 1050 -14.73 16.07 32.14
N ALA A 1051 -14.49 17.37 32.29
CA ALA A 1051 -15.48 18.30 32.83
C ALA A 1051 -16.62 18.63 31.85
N ASP A 1052 -16.37 18.49 30.54
CA ASP A 1052 -17.31 18.84 29.46
C ASP A 1052 -18.23 17.66 29.11
N SER A 1053 -17.82 16.42 29.40
CA SER A 1053 -18.67 15.24 29.18
C SER A 1053 -19.78 15.11 30.22
N LEU A 1054 -19.48 15.46 31.48
CA LEU A 1054 -20.48 15.48 32.56
C LEU A 1054 -21.55 16.55 32.32
N THR A 1055 -21.17 17.75 31.86
CA THR A 1055 -22.14 18.81 31.53
C THR A 1055 -22.97 18.44 30.30
N ALA A 1056 -22.35 17.84 29.27
CA ALA A 1056 -23.09 17.35 28.11
C ALA A 1056 -24.10 16.26 28.51
N MET A 1057 -23.74 15.37 29.44
CA MET A 1057 -24.64 14.35 29.98
C MET A 1057 -25.80 14.98 30.77
N GLU A 1058 -25.53 15.95 31.64
CA GLU A 1058 -26.56 16.68 32.39
C GLU A 1058 -27.57 17.40 31.47
N VAL A 1059 -27.08 18.02 30.38
CA VAL A 1059 -27.94 18.66 29.38
C VAL A 1059 -28.79 17.62 28.64
N CYS A 1060 -28.17 16.53 28.15
CA CYS A 1060 -28.91 15.47 27.45
C CYS A 1060 -29.99 14.84 28.33
N ALA A 1061 -29.65 14.49 29.57
CA ALA A 1061 -30.57 13.91 30.54
C ALA A 1061 -31.71 14.88 30.89
N GLY A 1062 -31.40 16.17 31.10
CA GLY A 1062 -32.40 17.18 31.38
C GLY A 1062 -33.44 17.34 30.26
N VAL A 1063 -32.98 17.30 29.00
CA VAL A 1063 -33.87 17.38 27.83
C VAL A 1063 -34.71 16.11 27.69
N LEU A 1064 -34.13 14.94 27.90
CA LEU A 1064 -34.84 13.66 27.89
C LEU A 1064 -35.98 13.64 28.92
N VAL A 1065 -35.70 14.08 30.15
CA VAL A 1065 -36.71 14.18 31.22
C VAL A 1065 -37.83 15.16 30.84
N CYS A 1066 -37.52 16.26 30.16
CA CYS A 1066 -38.52 17.21 29.65
C CYS A 1066 -39.42 16.56 28.57
N LEU A 1067 -38.82 15.82 27.63
CA LEU A 1067 -39.55 15.09 26.58
C LEU A 1067 -40.48 14.02 27.17
N GLU A 1068 -40.02 13.26 28.17
CA GLU A 1068 -40.81 12.24 28.85
C GLU A 1068 -41.98 12.85 29.63
N ARG A 1069 -41.77 13.97 30.36
CA ARG A 1069 -42.85 14.68 31.06
C ARG A 1069 -43.94 15.18 30.12
N ARG A 1070 -43.55 15.64 28.93
CA ARG A 1070 -44.48 16.14 27.89
C ARG A 1070 -45.03 15.04 26.98
N LYS A 1071 -44.62 13.77 27.17
CA LYS A 1071 -45.02 12.61 26.37
C LYS A 1071 -44.73 12.77 24.86
N LEU A 1072 -43.58 13.36 24.52
CA LEU A 1072 -43.15 13.54 23.13
C LEU A 1072 -42.34 12.32 22.64
N PRO A 1073 -42.54 11.87 21.39
CA PRO A 1073 -41.84 10.70 20.85
C PRO A 1073 -40.37 11.02 20.54
N TRP A 1074 -39.44 10.46 21.33
CA TRP A 1074 -38.00 10.66 21.18
C TRP A 1074 -37.26 9.44 20.61
N LEU A 1075 -37.85 8.25 20.71
CA LEU A 1075 -37.27 6.98 20.23
C LEU A 1075 -36.99 6.96 18.73
N GLY A 1076 -37.78 7.70 17.96
CA GLY A 1076 -37.61 7.80 16.51
C GLY A 1076 -36.19 8.20 16.09
N LEU A 1077 -35.48 9.02 16.88
CA LEU A 1077 -34.12 9.46 16.58
C LEU A 1077 -33.09 8.32 16.50
N PHE A 1078 -33.32 7.22 17.22
CA PHE A 1078 -32.47 6.04 17.23
C PHE A 1078 -32.81 5.05 16.10
N GLN A 1079 -34.03 5.10 15.55
CA GLN A 1079 -34.48 4.26 14.42
C GLN A 1079 -34.28 4.90 13.05
N LEU A 1080 -33.96 6.20 13.00
CA LEU A 1080 -33.95 6.98 11.76
C LEU A 1080 -33.12 6.33 10.66
N THR A 1081 -33.76 6.12 9.51
CA THR A 1081 -33.08 5.82 8.25
C THR A 1081 -32.94 7.12 7.44
N LYS A 1082 -32.03 7.15 6.45
CA LYS A 1082 -31.83 8.34 5.59
C LYS A 1082 -33.10 8.77 4.82
N ALA A 1083 -34.15 7.96 4.81
CA ALA A 1083 -35.39 8.15 4.04
C ALA A 1083 -36.54 8.86 4.78
N ASP A 1084 -36.46 9.03 6.11
CA ASP A 1084 -37.57 9.57 6.90
C ASP A 1084 -37.74 11.10 6.77
N ALA A 1085 -38.93 11.54 6.37
CA ALA A 1085 -39.19 12.92 5.94
C ALA A 1085 -39.16 14.00 7.05
N ARG A 1086 -39.39 13.65 8.32
CA ARG A 1086 -39.55 14.65 9.42
C ARG A 1086 -38.25 15.03 10.12
N LEU A 1087 -37.37 14.07 10.43
CA LEU A 1087 -36.09 14.30 11.14
C LEU A 1087 -34.88 13.71 10.40
N GLY A 1088 -35.08 12.97 9.29
CA GLY A 1088 -33.99 12.32 8.55
C GLY A 1088 -33.02 13.30 7.89
N HIS A 1089 -33.44 14.55 7.65
CA HIS A 1089 -32.54 15.62 7.22
C HIS A 1089 -31.50 15.98 8.30
N LEU A 1090 -31.81 15.79 9.60
CA LEU A 1090 -30.86 16.04 10.69
C LEU A 1090 -29.75 15.00 10.74
N LEU A 1091 -30.05 13.73 10.42
CA LEU A 1091 -29.02 12.68 10.31
C LEU A 1091 -27.96 12.99 9.23
N ARG A 1092 -28.29 13.80 8.21
CA ARG A 1092 -27.31 14.22 7.20
C ARG A 1092 -26.19 15.07 7.81
N MET A 1093 -26.45 15.72 8.96
CA MET A 1093 -25.46 16.51 9.69
C MET A 1093 -24.52 15.66 10.57
N ALA A 1094 -24.95 14.47 10.97
CA ALA A 1094 -24.17 13.65 11.90
C ALA A 1094 -22.97 13.00 11.17
N PRO A 1095 -21.74 13.12 11.70
CA PRO A 1095 -20.60 12.39 11.18
C PRO A 1095 -20.84 10.88 11.26
N ASP A 1096 -20.29 10.11 10.31
CA ASP A 1096 -20.49 8.65 10.25
C ASP A 1096 -19.94 7.94 11.50
N GLN A 1097 -18.89 8.49 12.11
CA GLN A 1097 -18.38 7.99 13.38
C GLN A 1097 -19.39 8.17 14.53
N HIS A 1098 -20.12 9.29 14.55
CA HIS A 1098 -21.08 9.59 15.61
C HIS A 1098 -22.37 8.79 15.43
N THR A 1099 -22.83 8.59 14.19
CA THR A 1099 -23.98 7.72 13.90
C THR A 1099 -23.70 6.27 14.26
N ARG A 1100 -22.47 5.79 14.02
CA ARG A 1100 -22.00 4.48 14.49
C ARG A 1100 -21.99 4.37 16.01
N LEU A 1101 -21.64 5.43 16.73
CA LEU A 1101 -21.58 5.46 18.20
C LEU A 1101 -22.90 5.78 18.91
N LEU A 1102 -24.01 5.98 18.18
CA LEU A 1102 -25.35 6.16 18.78
C LEU A 1102 -25.74 5.09 19.82
N PRO A 1103 -25.43 3.79 19.62
CA PRO A 1103 -25.71 2.76 20.62
C PRO A 1103 -25.04 3.02 21.97
N PHE A 1104 -23.83 3.58 21.95
CA PHE A 1104 -23.10 3.93 23.17
C PHE A 1104 -23.82 5.03 23.95
N ALA A 1105 -24.31 6.08 23.26
CA ALA A 1105 -25.06 7.16 23.90
C ALA A 1105 -26.41 6.67 24.46
N PHE A 1106 -27.11 5.78 23.74
CA PHE A 1106 -28.38 5.22 24.19
C PHE A 1106 -28.25 4.53 25.55
N TYR A 1107 -27.28 3.62 25.70
CA TYR A 1107 -27.06 2.89 26.96
C TYR A 1107 -26.44 3.75 28.07
N ARG A 1108 -25.75 4.85 27.74
CA ARG A 1108 -25.29 5.82 28.75
C ARG A 1108 -26.44 6.61 29.38
N LEU A 1109 -27.54 6.83 28.64
CA LEU A 1109 -28.73 7.52 29.13
C LEU A 1109 -29.66 6.62 29.95
N LEU A 1110 -29.37 5.31 30.04
CA LEU A 1110 -30.17 4.31 30.73
C LEU A 1110 -30.63 4.70 32.15
N PRO A 1111 -29.79 5.30 33.02
CA PRO A 1111 -30.20 5.68 34.38
C PRO A 1111 -31.26 6.79 34.44
N HIS A 1112 -31.50 7.48 33.33
CA HIS A 1112 -32.39 8.64 33.25
C HIS A 1112 -33.74 8.31 32.59
N PHE A 1113 -33.94 7.07 32.13
CA PHE A 1113 -35.24 6.63 31.62
C PHE A 1113 -36.23 6.43 32.77
N ALA A 1114 -37.43 6.98 32.66
CA ALA A 1114 -38.50 6.69 33.60
C ALA A 1114 -38.98 5.22 33.45
N GLU A 1115 -38.69 4.36 34.44
CA GLU A 1115 -39.02 2.93 34.46
C GLU A 1115 -40.50 2.62 34.11
N ALA A 1116 -41.43 3.51 34.44
CA ALA A 1116 -42.87 3.31 34.22
C ALA A 1116 -43.38 3.73 32.83
N ALA A 1117 -42.60 4.55 32.09
CA ALA A 1117 -42.96 5.07 30.78
C ALA A 1117 -42.33 4.25 29.64
N SER A 1118 -41.11 3.74 29.83
CA SER A 1118 -40.38 2.92 28.85
C SER A 1118 -41.02 1.56 28.57
N VAL A 1119 -41.67 0.95 29.57
CA VAL A 1119 -42.34 -0.36 29.45
C VAL A 1119 -43.67 -0.29 28.70
N ARG A 1120 -44.27 0.91 28.55
CA ARG A 1120 -45.57 1.11 27.89
C ARG A 1120 -45.47 1.50 26.42
N ASP A 1121 -44.29 1.86 25.92
CA ASP A 1121 -44.10 2.28 24.53
C ASP A 1121 -43.80 1.07 23.64
N GLU A 1122 -44.67 0.80 22.67
CA GLU A 1122 -44.63 -0.39 21.81
C GLU A 1122 -43.30 -0.52 21.04
N GLY A 1123 -42.66 0.61 20.70
CA GLY A 1123 -41.41 0.64 19.93
C GLY A 1123 -40.11 0.52 20.74
N PHE A 1124 -40.16 0.64 22.08
CA PHE A 1124 -38.96 0.76 22.92
C PHE A 1124 -38.09 -0.51 22.88
N LEU A 1125 -38.71 -1.69 23.01
CA LEU A 1125 -38.00 -2.97 23.00
C LEU A 1125 -37.25 -3.20 21.68
N HIS A 1126 -37.88 -2.87 20.55
CA HIS A 1126 -37.27 -3.01 19.22
C HIS A 1126 -36.03 -2.10 19.07
N VAL A 1127 -36.10 -0.84 19.52
CA VAL A 1127 -34.94 0.08 19.51
C VAL A 1127 -33.82 -0.43 20.39
N ALA A 1128 -34.14 -0.84 21.61
CA ALA A 1128 -33.15 -1.29 22.57
C ALA A 1128 -32.39 -2.51 22.04
N VAL A 1129 -33.09 -3.48 21.42
CA VAL A 1129 -32.44 -4.65 20.82
C VAL A 1129 -31.58 -4.26 19.60
N ASP A 1130 -32.05 -3.41 18.67
CA ASP A 1130 -31.20 -2.99 17.54
C ASP A 1130 -29.94 -2.25 18.01
N MET A 1131 -30.07 -1.36 19.00
CA MET A 1131 -28.93 -0.63 19.58
C MET A 1131 -27.97 -1.59 20.26
N TYR A 1132 -28.43 -2.60 21.00
CA TYR A 1132 -27.55 -3.62 21.57
C TYR A 1132 -26.74 -4.36 20.50
N LEU A 1133 -27.40 -4.80 19.43
CA LEU A 1133 -26.73 -5.53 18.36
C LEU A 1133 -25.69 -4.68 17.65
N ARG A 1134 -26.00 -3.40 17.39
CA ARG A 1134 -25.03 -2.44 16.84
C ARG A 1134 -23.87 -2.19 17.82
N LEU A 1135 -24.14 -2.12 19.13
CA LEU A 1135 -23.11 -1.98 20.16
C LEU A 1135 -22.15 -3.18 20.14
N VAL A 1136 -22.66 -4.41 20.12
CA VAL A 1136 -21.84 -5.64 20.04
C VAL A 1136 -20.96 -5.63 18.78
N GLN A 1137 -21.50 -5.24 17.63
CA GLN A 1137 -20.73 -5.14 16.38
C GLN A 1137 -19.57 -4.14 16.47
N LEU A 1138 -19.74 -3.00 17.16
CA LEU A 1138 -18.66 -2.03 17.36
C LEU A 1138 -17.50 -2.60 18.20
N PHE A 1139 -17.83 -3.44 19.18
CA PHE A 1139 -16.83 -4.10 20.04
C PHE A 1139 -16.09 -5.22 19.31
N VAL A 1140 -16.81 -6.08 18.58
CA VAL A 1140 -16.22 -7.18 17.80
C VAL A 1140 -15.35 -6.64 16.65
N GLY A 1141 -15.68 -5.47 16.08
CA GLY A 1141 -14.92 -4.82 15.02
C GLY A 1141 -13.61 -4.12 15.46
N GLY A 1142 -13.29 -4.05 16.76
CA GLY A 1142 -12.03 -3.48 17.25
C GLY A 1142 -11.86 -1.96 17.07
N GLU A 1143 -12.94 -1.22 16.79
CA GLU A 1143 -12.92 0.23 16.55
C GLU A 1143 -12.96 1.08 17.86
N THR A 1144 -13.07 0.45 19.03
CA THR A 1144 -13.22 1.11 20.35
C THR A 1144 -11.96 1.81 20.88
N THR A 1145 -10.83 1.76 20.17
CA THR A 1145 -9.60 2.48 20.58
C THR A 1145 -9.72 4.00 20.55
N SER A 1146 -10.76 4.57 19.93
CA SER A 1146 -11.06 6.02 20.00
C SER A 1146 -11.77 6.45 21.30
N VAL A 1147 -12.28 5.50 22.08
CA VAL A 1147 -12.84 5.72 23.42
C VAL A 1147 -11.75 5.34 24.41
N SER A 1148 -10.95 6.33 24.81
CA SER A 1148 -9.85 6.11 25.76
C SER A 1148 -10.37 5.52 27.08
N PRO A 1149 -9.78 4.44 27.62
CA PRO A 1149 -9.97 4.11 29.02
C PRO A 1149 -9.29 5.20 29.86
N LEU A 1150 -10.09 5.88 30.68
CA LEU A 1150 -9.62 6.89 31.63
C LEU A 1150 -8.60 6.25 32.57
N THR A 1151 -7.39 6.80 32.61
CA THR A 1151 -6.35 6.42 33.57
C THR A 1151 -6.63 7.10 34.90
N ASP A 1152 -6.61 6.31 35.97
CA ASP A 1152 -6.63 6.75 37.36
C ASP A 1152 -5.58 7.84 37.63
N ARG A 1153 -6.04 9.06 37.88
CA ARG A 1153 -5.30 10.03 38.69
C ARG A 1153 -6.21 10.59 39.77
N SER A 1154 -6.07 9.97 40.93
CA SER A 1154 -6.44 10.44 42.26
C SER A 1154 -6.66 11.95 42.41
N LEU A 1155 -7.89 12.32 42.81
CA LEU A 1155 -8.13 13.38 43.78
C LEU A 1155 -9.45 13.06 44.50
N GLN A 1156 -9.31 12.54 45.72
CA GLN A 1156 -10.40 12.39 46.68
C GLN A 1156 -11.01 13.77 46.99
N LEU A 1157 -12.28 13.96 46.62
CA LEU A 1157 -13.17 14.91 47.27
C LEU A 1157 -14.53 14.22 47.43
N GLN A 1158 -14.92 14.09 48.69
CA GLN A 1158 -16.05 13.30 49.20
C GLN A 1158 -17.40 13.63 48.54
N GLY A 1159 -18.14 12.58 48.17
CA GLY A 1159 -19.60 12.58 48.11
C GLY A 1159 -20.20 11.91 46.87
N GLN A 1160 -20.60 10.63 47.02
CA GLN A 1160 -21.36 9.76 46.09
C GLN A 1160 -20.54 8.96 45.04
N PRO A 1161 -20.62 7.62 45.01
CA PRO A 1161 -19.89 6.78 44.06
C PRO A 1161 -20.75 6.53 42.80
N TRP A 1162 -20.37 7.13 41.67
CA TRP A 1162 -20.82 6.69 40.34
C TRP A 1162 -19.65 6.00 39.64
N PRO A 1163 -19.77 4.74 39.16
CA PRO A 1163 -18.68 4.08 38.47
C PRO A 1163 -18.58 4.62 37.04
N GLN A 1164 -17.48 5.31 36.72
CA GLN A 1164 -17.11 5.61 35.34
C GLN A 1164 -16.58 4.33 34.69
N GLY A 1165 -17.50 3.46 34.27
CA GLY A 1165 -17.16 2.11 33.79
C GLY A 1165 -16.54 2.07 32.39
N SER A 1166 -15.63 1.11 32.21
CA SER A 1166 -15.01 0.75 30.94
C SER A 1166 -16.06 0.41 29.86
N PRO A 1167 -15.74 0.53 28.56
CA PRO A 1167 -16.65 0.17 27.47
C PRO A 1167 -17.27 -1.25 27.61
N VAL A 1168 -16.52 -2.19 28.22
CA VAL A 1168 -16.96 -3.57 28.49
C VAL A 1168 -18.03 -3.63 29.59
N GLU A 1169 -17.96 -2.76 30.60
CA GLU A 1169 -18.98 -2.68 31.64
C GLU A 1169 -20.32 -2.20 31.10
N LEU A 1170 -20.32 -1.25 30.16
CA LEU A 1170 -21.52 -0.77 29.48
C LEU A 1170 -22.22 -1.90 28.71
N LEU A 1171 -21.45 -2.77 28.05
CA LEU A 1171 -21.99 -3.94 27.34
C LEU A 1171 -22.70 -4.91 28.32
N ARG A 1172 -22.09 -5.12 29.49
CA ARG A 1172 -22.67 -5.96 30.56
C ARG A 1172 -23.95 -5.34 31.13
N GLU A 1173 -23.96 -4.03 31.37
CA GLU A 1173 -25.14 -3.30 31.86
C GLU A 1173 -26.28 -3.33 30.85
N ALA A 1174 -25.98 -3.11 29.57
CA ALA A 1174 -26.94 -3.20 28.47
C ALA A 1174 -27.58 -4.59 28.38
N ARG A 1175 -26.77 -5.65 28.49
CA ARG A 1175 -27.23 -7.05 28.51
C ARG A 1175 -28.15 -7.33 29.69
N LEU A 1176 -27.75 -6.95 30.90
CA LEU A 1176 -28.54 -7.15 32.11
C LEU A 1176 -29.88 -6.42 32.06
N PHE A 1177 -29.88 -5.18 31.57
CA PHE A 1177 -31.09 -4.39 31.38
C PHE A 1177 -32.07 -5.08 30.42
N LEU A 1178 -31.60 -5.54 29.26
CA LEU A 1178 -32.46 -6.23 28.29
C LEU A 1178 -33.06 -7.52 28.86
N LEU A 1179 -32.28 -8.33 29.57
CA LEU A 1179 -32.76 -9.56 30.20
C LEU A 1179 -33.83 -9.30 31.28
N GLN A 1180 -33.77 -8.14 31.97
CA GLN A 1180 -34.80 -7.73 32.93
C GLN A 1180 -36.04 -7.12 32.26
N LEU A 1181 -35.88 -6.44 31.13
CA LEU A 1181 -36.95 -5.76 30.39
C LEU A 1181 -37.84 -6.74 29.60
N ILE A 1182 -37.24 -7.71 28.90
CA ILE A 1182 -37.95 -8.72 28.07
C ILE A 1182 -39.14 -9.38 28.79
N PRO A 1183 -39.06 -9.83 30.06
CA PRO A 1183 -40.20 -10.43 30.75
C PRO A 1183 -41.31 -9.46 31.17
N GLN A 1184 -41.07 -8.14 31.14
CA GLN A 1184 -42.03 -7.11 31.58
C GLN A 1184 -42.82 -6.45 30.44
N CYS A 1185 -42.39 -6.64 29.19
CA CYS A 1185 -43.02 -6.03 28.01
C CYS A 1185 -44.29 -6.78 27.56
N PRO A 1186 -45.33 -6.06 27.07
CA PRO A 1186 -46.53 -6.66 26.50
C PRO A 1186 -46.25 -7.38 25.16
N GLY A 1187 -47.08 -8.36 24.81
CA GLY A 1187 -46.89 -9.20 23.60
C GLY A 1187 -46.80 -8.44 22.27
N GLN A 1188 -47.43 -7.26 22.19
CA GLN A 1188 -47.41 -6.38 21.01
C GLN A 1188 -46.00 -5.83 20.67
N CYS A 1189 -45.11 -5.70 21.67
CA CYS A 1189 -43.72 -5.24 21.51
C CYS A 1189 -42.80 -6.22 20.78
N PHE A 1190 -43.23 -7.48 20.57
CA PHE A 1190 -42.43 -8.53 19.92
C PHE A 1190 -42.69 -8.63 18.41
N SER A 1191 -43.61 -7.83 17.87
CA SER A 1191 -43.84 -7.72 16.43
C SER A 1191 -42.59 -7.20 15.70
N GLY A 1192 -42.19 -7.84 14.59
CA GLY A 1192 -40.99 -7.47 13.81
C GLY A 1192 -39.63 -7.90 14.39
N MET A 1193 -39.58 -8.60 15.53
CA MET A 1193 -38.31 -9.04 16.15
C MET A 1193 -37.59 -10.14 15.33
N ALA A 1194 -38.34 -10.99 14.64
CA ALA A 1194 -37.80 -12.05 13.78
C ALA A 1194 -37.05 -11.50 12.56
N GLU A 1195 -37.52 -10.38 11.97
CA GLU A 1195 -36.85 -9.72 10.84
C GLU A 1195 -35.55 -9.04 11.28
N LEU A 1196 -35.52 -8.46 12.48
CA LEU A 1196 -34.34 -7.80 13.04
C LEU A 1196 -33.20 -8.79 13.36
N LEU A 1197 -33.56 -10.02 13.75
CA LEU A 1197 -32.61 -11.10 14.03
C LEU A 1197 -32.18 -11.86 12.75
N ALA A 1198 -32.93 -11.76 11.65
CA ALA A 1198 -32.58 -12.41 10.39
C ALA A 1198 -31.35 -11.76 9.73
N GLY A 1199 -30.27 -12.53 9.58
CA GLY A 1199 -29.03 -12.07 8.92
C GLY A 1199 -27.92 -11.56 9.83
N ARG A 1200 -28.08 -11.61 11.17
CA ARG A 1200 -27.03 -11.28 12.16
C ARG A 1200 -26.63 -12.53 12.96
N ALA A 1201 -25.91 -13.47 12.33
CA ALA A 1201 -25.59 -14.79 12.91
C ALA A 1201 -24.64 -14.78 14.14
N ASP A 1202 -24.01 -13.64 14.45
CA ASP A 1202 -23.00 -13.49 15.51
C ASP A 1202 -23.56 -12.92 16.84
N CYS A 1203 -24.86 -13.10 17.11
CA CYS A 1203 -25.52 -12.51 18.28
C CYS A 1203 -25.22 -13.23 19.61
N ASP A 1204 -25.38 -12.50 20.70
CA ASP A 1204 -25.34 -13.02 22.07
C ASP A 1204 -26.47 -14.06 22.30
N PRO A 1205 -26.15 -15.34 22.51
CA PRO A 1205 -27.13 -16.43 22.53
C PRO A 1205 -28.15 -16.31 23.66
N GLU A 1206 -27.80 -15.66 24.77
CA GLU A 1206 -28.70 -15.50 25.92
C GLU A 1206 -29.86 -14.55 25.60
N VAL A 1207 -29.57 -13.38 25.01
CA VAL A 1207 -30.60 -12.39 24.66
C VAL A 1207 -31.51 -12.93 23.54
N THR A 1208 -30.93 -13.60 22.54
CA THR A 1208 -31.71 -14.23 21.46
C THR A 1208 -32.63 -15.34 21.98
N SER A 1209 -32.15 -16.16 22.92
CA SER A 1209 -32.97 -17.21 23.53
C SER A 1209 -34.14 -16.66 24.35
N ALA A 1210 -33.92 -15.58 25.11
CA ALA A 1210 -34.95 -14.92 25.90
C ALA A 1210 -36.05 -14.29 25.03
N LEU A 1211 -35.67 -13.67 23.90
CA LEU A 1211 -36.62 -13.10 22.93
C LEU A 1211 -37.45 -14.19 22.24
N LEU A 1212 -36.83 -15.29 21.79
CA LEU A 1212 -37.52 -16.40 21.13
C LEU A 1212 -38.48 -17.13 22.07
N HIS A 1213 -38.09 -17.35 23.33
CA HIS A 1213 -38.93 -18.01 24.34
C HIS A 1213 -40.20 -17.19 24.64
N ARG A 1214 -40.09 -15.86 24.72
CA ARG A 1214 -41.27 -14.99 24.93
C ARG A 1214 -42.14 -14.87 23.68
N GLN A 1215 -41.55 -14.84 22.49
CA GLN A 1215 -42.29 -14.83 21.23
C GLN A 1215 -43.15 -16.10 21.06
N GLN A 1216 -42.63 -17.27 21.45
CA GLN A 1216 -43.36 -18.54 21.43
C GLN A 1216 -44.49 -18.59 22.48
N ALA A 1217 -44.28 -18.03 23.67
CA ALA A 1217 -45.29 -17.98 24.73
C ALA A 1217 -46.50 -17.08 24.37
N VAL A 1218 -46.28 -16.02 23.57
CA VAL A 1218 -47.36 -15.12 23.11
C VAL A 1218 -48.22 -15.78 22.03
N THR A 1219 -47.64 -16.65 21.17
CA THR A 1219 -48.42 -17.42 20.19
C THR A 1219 -49.27 -18.54 20.79
N ASP A 1220 -48.95 -19.01 22.02
CA ASP A 1220 -49.72 -20.05 22.72
C ASP A 1220 -50.88 -19.48 23.57
N GLU A 1221 -50.80 -18.23 24.05
CA GLU A 1221 -51.89 -17.59 24.83
C GLU A 1221 -53.13 -17.24 23.99
N ASP A 1222 -52.97 -16.96 22.69
CA ASP A 1222 -54.12 -16.71 21.78
C ASP A 1222 -54.95 -17.99 21.49
N LEU A 1223 -54.50 -19.17 21.93
CA LEU A 1223 -55.20 -20.46 21.75
C LEU A 1223 -56.04 -20.89 22.96
N TYR A 1224 -56.02 -20.16 24.07
CA TYR A 1224 -56.81 -20.46 25.28
C TYR A 1224 -57.86 -19.37 25.58
N GLN A 1225 -58.82 -19.16 24.67
CA GLN A 1225 -60.14 -18.64 25.06
C GLN A 1225 -61.01 -19.82 25.54
N GLU A 1226 -61.18 -19.95 26.86
CA GLU A 1226 -62.22 -20.81 27.42
C GLU A 1226 -63.63 -20.30 27.05
N PRO A 1227 -64.60 -21.20 26.80
CA PRO A 1227 -65.95 -20.82 26.38
C PRO A 1227 -66.77 -20.36 27.60
N HIS A 1228 -67.28 -19.14 27.56
CA HIS A 1228 -68.32 -18.71 28.50
C HIS A 1228 -69.67 -19.36 28.13
N LEU A 1229 -70.04 -20.40 28.87
CA LEU A 1229 -71.42 -20.90 28.99
C LEU A 1229 -72.06 -20.26 30.24
N PHE A 1230 -73.22 -19.63 30.02
CA PHE A 1230 -74.14 -18.91 30.91
C PHE A 1230 -73.83 -17.45 31.24
#